data_AF-A0A662UH86-F1
#
_entry.id   AF-A0A662UH86-F1
#
_cell.length_a   1.000
_cell.length_b   1.000
_cell.length_c   1.000
_cell.angle_alpha   90.00
_cell.angle_beta   90.00
_cell.angle_gamma   90.00
#
_symmetry.space_group_name_H-M   'P 1'
#
loop_
_entity.id
_entity.type
_entity.pdbx_description
1 polymer ?
#
loop_
_entity_poly.entity_id
_entity_poly.type
_entity_poly.pdbx_seq_one_letter_code
_entity_poly.pdbx_strand_id
1 'polypeptide(L)'
;MLEYIRTIMEVRGLPSSFVEKVVKTSGEWFISVKGRFYQAIKKERIVPLSLLFEQPSISDVCTFMIRDIIADPNDFVKWMNKLGVYRDVALFYYLLHYRYPSPERLSEFVWRGIAGELWYPEAKVDENVLRVFGIAPESVSAKAPRELNFQGKDLFSMLSTYMKWHDYARFPWNPGWPTDNSIIIDLLADIPGKIDLRWMSRWGIFDYWSAKGIGLKTSIEEITKNLLPPKGSVQARDVYQYFKKQLSAQAPVFDVRQFARTLQATGLHPYWIPWISIAESINALTEERTLLRTGFMNLYEEGLLDLNGLNDLLAGFFSIKFITGYYDMESHDWTDVTVEVPVAFLPAESKLMELRSIFDRAVSLIRDYISVLRTGVREWFISPSEAISKLQSFVALINKQWFTNAVQKVTGKSLSLTLDKAFSETLEKYFEDVADLSTTKLEVIPTPSQVASFSEYINVPDDVIKEVLSVRRIPDKYKKLWVNYIRTRMISSEVNQLVSDIRRLYEYFTVPNQLLKEVKDLMSRGGWTSAELPIFDKDLEVRKLYRIMSYLIPTIRGAVGDAYYLPDEEKLIEEVVKARGIDTQKYKKQIDYYKRLAKNRKIYRRLSSFITELINDYASRVIEMNELKKELEGLKPYGIIDEEINIIIKIAEYRRRRYDKIYGQGG
;
A
#
# COMPACT_ATOMS: atom_id res chain seq x y z
N MET A 1 -45.99 89.76 -22.40
CA MET A 1 -44.53 89.52 -22.48
C MET A 1 -44.04 89.44 -23.93
N LEU A 2 -44.60 88.58 -24.79
CA LEU A 2 -44.25 88.52 -26.22
C LEU A 2 -44.50 89.84 -26.97
N GLU A 3 -45.60 90.51 -26.64
CA GLU A 3 -45.94 91.84 -27.21
C GLU A 3 -44.93 92.92 -26.81
N TYR A 4 -44.39 92.85 -25.59
CA TYR A 4 -43.32 93.73 -25.13
C TYR A 4 -41.98 93.46 -25.84
N ILE A 5 -41.63 92.19 -26.08
CA ILE A 5 -40.45 91.79 -26.87
C ILE A 5 -40.59 92.28 -28.32
N ARG A 6 -41.78 92.16 -28.90
CA ARG A 6 -42.10 92.67 -30.24
C ARG A 6 -41.88 94.18 -30.34
N THR A 7 -42.44 94.95 -29.41
CA THR A 7 -42.27 96.41 -29.38
C THR A 7 -40.79 96.80 -29.24
N ILE A 8 -40.01 96.11 -28.41
CA ILE A 8 -38.56 96.37 -28.28
C ILE A 8 -37.81 96.12 -29.60
N MET A 9 -38.10 95.02 -30.28
CA MET A 9 -37.44 94.67 -31.55
C MET A 9 -37.81 95.63 -32.69
N GLU A 10 -39.07 96.07 -32.74
CA GLU A 10 -39.54 97.09 -33.69
C GLU A 10 -38.90 98.46 -33.42
N VAL A 11 -38.80 98.89 -32.15
CA VAL A 11 -38.14 100.15 -31.75
C VAL A 11 -36.63 100.13 -32.04
N ARG A 12 -35.99 98.95 -31.99
CA ARG A 12 -34.57 98.77 -32.39
C ARG A 12 -34.34 98.79 -33.91
N GLY A 13 -35.38 99.01 -34.72
CA GLY A 13 -35.27 99.18 -36.17
C GLY A 13 -35.09 97.87 -36.95
N LEU A 14 -35.40 96.72 -36.36
CA LEU A 14 -35.37 95.44 -37.09
C LEU A 14 -36.53 95.38 -38.09
N PRO A 15 -36.34 94.78 -39.29
CA PRO A 15 -37.41 94.64 -40.28
C PRO A 15 -38.64 93.94 -39.69
N SER A 16 -39.83 94.50 -39.92
CA SER A 16 -41.10 93.97 -39.40
C SER A 16 -41.34 92.50 -39.79
N SER A 17 -40.91 92.12 -41.00
CA SER A 17 -40.96 90.74 -41.50
C SER A 17 -40.07 89.75 -40.71
N PHE A 18 -39.01 90.24 -40.09
CA PHE A 18 -38.14 89.45 -39.20
C PHE A 18 -38.75 89.38 -37.80
N VAL A 19 -39.18 90.51 -37.24
CA VAL A 19 -39.79 90.57 -35.90
C VAL A 19 -41.04 89.68 -35.82
N GLU A 20 -41.90 89.72 -36.85
CA GLU A 20 -43.10 88.88 -36.91
C GLU A 20 -42.76 87.38 -36.87
N LYS A 21 -41.68 86.94 -37.52
CA LYS A 21 -41.24 85.54 -37.53
C LYS A 21 -40.55 85.11 -36.24
N VAL A 22 -39.79 86.01 -35.62
CA VAL A 22 -39.08 85.73 -34.36
C VAL A 22 -40.07 85.59 -33.21
N VAL A 23 -41.15 86.35 -33.17
CA VAL A 23 -42.11 86.32 -32.02
C VAL A 23 -43.14 85.17 -32.11
N LYS A 24 -43.15 84.38 -33.21
CA LYS A 24 -44.10 83.25 -33.37
C LYS A 24 -43.91 82.18 -32.30
N THR A 25 -45.02 81.68 -31.79
CA THR A 25 -45.03 80.60 -30.79
C THR A 25 -44.74 79.23 -31.42
N SER A 26 -44.45 78.22 -30.60
CA SER A 26 -44.09 76.88 -31.06
C SER A 26 -45.17 76.18 -31.88
N GLY A 27 -46.45 76.59 -31.77
CA GLY A 27 -47.56 76.05 -32.55
C GLY A 27 -47.83 76.77 -33.88
N GLU A 28 -47.22 77.93 -34.13
CA GLU A 28 -47.49 78.77 -35.30
C GLU A 28 -46.39 78.66 -36.37
N TRP A 29 -45.15 78.38 -35.96
CA TRP A 29 -44.04 78.25 -36.89
C TRP A 29 -43.07 77.15 -36.44
N PHE A 30 -43.19 75.99 -37.06
CA PHE A 30 -42.45 74.79 -36.69
C PHE A 30 -42.20 73.86 -37.89
N ILE A 31 -41.28 72.92 -37.73
CA ILE A 31 -41.21 71.70 -38.56
C ILE A 31 -41.71 70.52 -37.73
N SER A 32 -42.34 69.56 -38.42
CA SER A 32 -42.74 68.31 -37.81
C SER A 32 -41.66 67.26 -38.02
N VAL A 33 -41.30 66.56 -36.96
CA VAL A 33 -40.26 65.53 -36.94
C VAL A 33 -40.84 64.24 -36.35
N LYS A 34 -40.70 63.13 -37.07
CA LYS A 34 -41.08 61.81 -36.54
C LYS A 34 -40.02 61.34 -35.55
N GLY A 35 -40.40 61.15 -34.30
CA GLY A 35 -39.51 60.61 -33.27
C GLY A 35 -39.52 59.08 -33.22
N ARG A 36 -38.59 58.47 -32.45
CA ARG A 36 -38.47 57.01 -32.24
C ARG A 36 -39.81 56.28 -32.05
N PHE A 37 -40.66 56.85 -31.21
CA PHE A 37 -41.93 56.23 -30.82
C PHE A 37 -43.05 56.44 -31.85
N TYR A 38 -42.83 57.17 -32.94
CA TYR A 38 -43.87 57.51 -33.91
C TYR A 38 -44.62 56.28 -34.43
N GLN A 39 -43.95 55.15 -34.65
CA GLN A 39 -44.63 53.92 -35.08
C GLN A 39 -45.64 53.40 -34.04
N ALA A 40 -45.36 53.58 -32.74
CA ALA A 40 -46.20 53.12 -31.64
C ALA A 40 -47.29 54.14 -31.25
N ILE A 41 -46.98 55.43 -31.21
CA ILE A 41 -47.91 56.48 -30.71
C ILE A 41 -48.53 57.33 -31.82
N LYS A 42 -48.08 57.18 -33.08
CA LYS A 42 -48.50 57.97 -34.27
C LYS A 42 -48.52 59.49 -34.05
N LYS A 43 -47.65 59.97 -33.15
CA LYS A 43 -47.55 61.38 -32.74
C LYS A 43 -46.21 61.95 -33.17
N GLU A 44 -46.27 63.00 -33.98
CA GLU A 44 -45.09 63.75 -34.42
C GLU A 44 -44.65 64.75 -33.34
N ARG A 45 -43.37 65.14 -33.39
CA ARG A 45 -42.77 66.14 -32.49
C ARG A 45 -42.56 67.43 -33.24
N ILE A 46 -42.82 68.53 -32.55
CA ILE A 46 -42.76 69.88 -33.10
C ILE A 46 -41.40 70.47 -32.75
N VAL A 47 -40.65 70.90 -33.77
CA VAL A 47 -39.42 71.68 -33.57
C VAL A 47 -39.71 73.13 -33.96
N PRO A 48 -39.70 74.07 -33.00
CA PRO A 48 -40.04 75.46 -33.26
C PRO A 48 -38.99 76.12 -34.15
N LEU A 49 -39.46 76.94 -35.10
CA LEU A 49 -38.61 77.70 -36.02
C LEU A 49 -38.27 79.10 -35.50
N SER A 50 -38.94 79.58 -34.46
CA SER A 50 -38.65 80.86 -33.84
C SER A 50 -37.30 80.85 -33.09
N LEU A 51 -36.60 81.99 -33.10
CA LEU A 51 -35.36 82.21 -32.33
C LEU A 51 -35.60 82.37 -30.81
N LEU A 52 -36.87 82.39 -30.36
CA LEU A 52 -37.21 82.41 -28.94
C LEU A 52 -36.87 81.10 -28.22
N PHE A 53 -36.76 79.99 -28.97
CA PHE A 53 -36.50 78.68 -28.42
C PHE A 53 -35.06 78.25 -28.74
N GLU A 54 -34.34 77.85 -27.70
CA GLU A 54 -32.99 77.32 -27.85
C GLU A 54 -33.00 76.05 -28.71
N GLN A 55 -31.99 75.93 -29.57
CA GLN A 55 -31.82 74.78 -30.45
C GLN A 55 -30.64 73.93 -29.97
N PRO A 56 -30.72 72.60 -30.11
CA PRO A 56 -29.61 71.70 -29.83
C PRO A 56 -28.40 71.99 -30.74
N SER A 57 -27.20 71.58 -30.34
CA SER A 57 -26.02 71.69 -31.20
C SER A 57 -26.12 70.78 -32.42
N ILE A 58 -25.34 71.05 -33.47
CA ILE A 58 -25.26 70.20 -34.67
C ILE A 58 -24.91 68.75 -34.28
N SER A 59 -23.99 68.57 -33.31
CA SER A 59 -23.58 67.25 -32.83
C SER A 59 -24.69 66.53 -32.05
N ASP A 60 -25.50 67.26 -31.28
CA ASP A 60 -26.66 66.70 -30.58
C ASP A 60 -27.72 66.21 -31.58
N VAL A 61 -27.99 66.98 -32.64
CA VAL A 61 -28.94 66.57 -33.69
C VAL A 61 -28.42 65.36 -34.47
N CYS A 62 -27.11 65.27 -34.73
CA CYS A 62 -26.50 64.06 -35.29
C CYS A 62 -26.65 62.86 -34.35
N THR A 63 -26.46 63.07 -33.04
CA THR A 63 -26.67 62.04 -32.01
C THR A 63 -28.12 61.60 -31.92
N PHE A 64 -29.07 62.51 -32.11
CA PHE A 64 -30.50 62.18 -32.19
C PHE A 64 -30.79 61.26 -33.37
N MET A 65 -30.15 61.47 -34.51
CA MET A 65 -30.30 60.57 -35.66
C MET A 65 -29.65 59.21 -35.42
N ILE A 66 -28.40 59.16 -34.94
CA ILE A 66 -27.66 57.89 -34.73
C ILE A 66 -28.30 57.00 -33.68
N ARG A 67 -28.90 57.61 -32.65
CA ARG A 67 -29.59 56.86 -31.60
C ARG A 67 -31.05 56.57 -31.95
N ASP A 68 -31.48 56.71 -33.20
CA ASP A 68 -32.87 56.53 -33.63
C ASP A 68 -33.87 57.35 -32.80
N ILE A 69 -33.49 58.54 -32.31
CA ILE A 69 -34.41 59.48 -31.66
C ILE A 69 -35.27 60.17 -32.73
N ILE A 70 -34.67 60.49 -33.87
CA ILE A 70 -35.34 60.85 -35.12
C ILE A 70 -35.53 59.56 -35.92
N ALA A 71 -36.76 59.29 -36.37
CA ALA A 71 -37.10 58.03 -37.03
C ALA A 71 -36.96 58.07 -38.57
N ASP A 72 -37.00 59.26 -39.18
CA ASP A 72 -36.89 59.45 -40.63
C ASP A 72 -35.66 60.30 -40.95
N PRO A 73 -34.69 59.78 -41.75
CA PRO A 73 -33.50 60.54 -42.11
C PRO A 73 -33.83 61.85 -42.88
N ASN A 74 -34.97 61.94 -43.56
CA ASN A 74 -35.40 63.18 -44.21
C ASN A 74 -35.77 64.27 -43.20
N ASP A 75 -36.31 63.90 -42.04
CA ASP A 75 -36.63 64.84 -40.98
C ASP A 75 -35.36 65.34 -40.26
N PHE A 76 -34.32 64.50 -40.17
CA PHE A 76 -32.98 64.93 -39.75
C PHE A 76 -32.42 65.99 -40.70
N VAL A 77 -32.45 65.77 -42.01
CA VAL A 77 -31.98 66.76 -43.00
C VAL A 77 -32.77 68.07 -42.90
N LYS A 78 -34.10 68.02 -42.69
CA LYS A 78 -34.92 69.22 -42.45
C LYS A 78 -34.47 70.00 -41.21
N TRP A 79 -34.19 69.30 -40.11
CA TRP A 79 -33.73 69.95 -38.87
C TRP A 79 -32.29 70.51 -39.02
N MET A 80 -31.40 69.80 -39.69
CA MET A 80 -30.04 70.28 -39.97
C MET A 80 -30.03 71.51 -40.89
N ASN A 81 -30.88 71.52 -41.93
CA ASN A 81 -31.09 72.70 -42.78
C ASN A 81 -31.60 73.90 -41.97
N LYS A 82 -32.45 73.66 -40.96
CA LYS A 82 -32.90 74.70 -40.05
C LYS A 82 -31.74 75.29 -39.23
N LEU A 83 -30.78 74.47 -38.81
CA LEU A 83 -29.56 74.96 -38.13
C LEU A 83 -28.58 75.66 -39.09
N GLY A 84 -28.91 75.79 -40.38
CA GLY A 84 -28.07 76.43 -41.39
C GLY A 84 -27.07 75.48 -42.05
N VAL A 85 -27.17 74.17 -41.81
CA VAL A 85 -26.28 73.17 -42.42
C VAL A 85 -26.88 72.67 -43.73
N TYR A 86 -26.18 72.86 -44.84
CA TYR A 86 -26.59 72.34 -46.15
C TYR A 86 -26.71 70.80 -46.13
N ARG A 87 -27.63 70.24 -46.93
CA ARG A 87 -27.91 68.80 -46.98
C ARG A 87 -26.66 67.93 -47.01
N ASP A 88 -25.74 68.15 -47.95
CA ASP A 88 -24.59 67.26 -48.14
C ASP A 88 -23.59 67.38 -46.97
N VAL A 89 -23.48 68.56 -46.37
CA VAL A 89 -22.66 68.79 -45.18
C VAL A 89 -23.29 68.09 -43.96
N ALA A 90 -24.62 68.10 -43.84
CA ALA A 90 -25.33 67.38 -42.80
C ALA A 90 -25.09 65.86 -42.89
N LEU A 91 -25.00 65.32 -44.11
CA LEU A 91 -24.66 63.92 -44.35
C LEU A 91 -23.21 63.59 -43.96
N PHE A 92 -22.24 64.47 -44.23
CA PHE A 92 -20.86 64.29 -43.74
C PHE A 92 -20.77 64.31 -42.21
N TYR A 93 -21.49 65.24 -41.56
CA TYR A 93 -21.58 65.24 -40.10
C TYR A 93 -22.20 63.94 -39.58
N TYR A 94 -23.22 63.42 -40.24
CA TYR A 94 -23.82 62.15 -39.85
C TYR A 94 -22.83 60.98 -39.94
N LEU A 95 -22.04 60.89 -41.03
CA LEU A 95 -20.99 59.86 -41.17
C LEU A 95 -19.89 59.98 -40.09
N LEU A 96 -19.47 61.21 -39.77
CA LEU A 96 -18.41 61.47 -38.80
C LEU A 96 -18.75 60.96 -37.38
N HIS A 97 -20.03 60.92 -37.02
CA HIS A 97 -20.45 60.53 -35.68
C HIS A 97 -20.62 59.00 -35.51
N TYR A 98 -20.49 58.21 -36.57
CA TYR A 98 -20.46 56.75 -36.45
C TYR A 98 -19.17 56.30 -35.75
N ARG A 99 -19.31 55.30 -34.89
CA ARG A 99 -18.15 54.71 -34.21
C ARG A 99 -17.58 53.58 -35.07
N TYR A 100 -16.29 53.69 -35.37
CA TYR A 100 -15.54 52.58 -35.93
C TYR A 100 -15.16 51.57 -34.82
N PRO A 101 -15.11 50.26 -35.11
CA PRO A 101 -14.64 49.27 -34.14
C PRO A 101 -13.18 49.54 -33.77
N SER A 102 -12.77 49.37 -32.50
CA SER A 102 -11.39 49.69 -32.12
C SER A 102 -10.34 48.86 -32.88
N PRO A 103 -9.11 49.37 -33.06
CA PRO A 103 -8.03 48.62 -33.72
C PRO A 103 -7.83 47.20 -33.21
N GLU A 104 -7.92 46.97 -31.90
CA GLU A 104 -7.77 45.66 -31.27
C GLU A 104 -8.92 44.72 -31.66
N ARG A 105 -10.16 45.21 -31.68
CA ARG A 105 -11.32 44.42 -32.12
C ARG A 105 -11.28 44.12 -33.61
N LEU A 106 -10.76 45.03 -34.42
CA LEU A 106 -10.53 44.79 -35.84
C LEU A 106 -9.44 43.74 -36.07
N SER A 107 -8.35 43.79 -35.31
CA SER A 107 -7.31 42.75 -35.32
C SER A 107 -7.90 41.39 -34.95
N GLU A 108 -8.62 41.29 -33.84
CA GLU A 108 -9.30 40.05 -33.43
C GLU A 108 -10.24 39.52 -34.52
N PHE A 109 -11.00 40.41 -35.18
CA PHE A 109 -11.89 40.05 -36.27
C PHE A 109 -11.12 39.47 -37.47
N VAL A 110 -10.02 40.11 -37.87
CA VAL A 110 -9.16 39.65 -38.96
C VAL A 110 -8.54 38.29 -38.64
N TRP A 111 -7.95 38.13 -37.45
CA TRP A 111 -7.33 36.86 -37.05
C TRP A 111 -8.34 35.72 -36.94
N ARG A 112 -9.54 35.99 -36.40
CA ARG A 112 -10.65 35.01 -36.42
C ARG A 112 -11.08 34.67 -37.84
N GLY A 113 -11.15 35.65 -38.74
CA GLY A 113 -11.44 35.41 -40.15
C GLY A 113 -10.39 34.55 -40.84
N ILE A 114 -9.11 34.80 -40.58
CA ILE A 114 -8.01 33.97 -41.09
C ILE A 114 -8.09 32.53 -40.54
N ALA A 115 -8.45 32.39 -39.27
CA ALA A 115 -8.62 31.09 -38.61
C ALA A 115 -9.90 30.34 -39.00
N GLY A 116 -10.91 31.03 -39.57
CA GLY A 116 -12.20 30.43 -39.93
C GLY A 116 -13.28 30.48 -38.84
N GLU A 117 -13.08 31.28 -37.80
CA GLU A 117 -13.90 31.34 -36.58
C GLU A 117 -15.01 32.41 -36.62
N LEU A 118 -15.20 33.10 -37.75
CA LEU A 118 -16.32 34.04 -37.89
C LEU A 118 -17.63 33.28 -38.08
N TRP A 119 -18.62 33.55 -37.21
CA TRP A 119 -19.85 32.75 -37.15
C TRP A 119 -21.13 33.52 -37.53
N TYR A 120 -21.14 34.85 -37.45
CA TYR A 120 -22.35 35.65 -37.65
C TYR A 120 -22.83 35.61 -39.13
N PRO A 121 -24.06 35.12 -39.40
CA PRO A 121 -24.52 34.83 -40.77
C PRO A 121 -25.30 35.97 -41.43
N GLU A 122 -25.62 37.03 -40.70
CA GLU A 122 -26.42 38.14 -41.23
C GLU A 122 -25.56 39.35 -41.57
N ALA A 123 -26.02 40.14 -42.53
CA ALA A 123 -25.48 41.46 -42.85
C ALA A 123 -26.65 42.43 -43.06
N LYS A 124 -27.13 43.04 -41.96
CA LYS A 124 -28.24 44.00 -42.03
C LYS A 124 -27.75 45.34 -42.55
N VAL A 125 -28.51 45.92 -43.47
CA VAL A 125 -28.25 47.22 -44.09
C VAL A 125 -29.47 48.11 -43.87
N ASP A 126 -29.26 49.37 -43.49
CA ASP A 126 -30.32 50.36 -43.41
C ASP A 126 -30.56 51.00 -44.79
N GLU A 127 -31.55 50.48 -45.51
CA GLU A 127 -31.91 50.96 -46.85
C GLU A 127 -32.40 52.41 -46.85
N ASN A 128 -33.05 52.87 -45.78
CA ASN A 128 -33.60 54.23 -45.72
C ASN A 128 -32.48 55.25 -45.63
N VAL A 129 -31.46 54.95 -44.83
CA VAL A 129 -30.25 55.78 -44.74
C VAL A 129 -29.53 55.82 -46.09
N LEU A 130 -29.30 54.66 -46.74
CA LEU A 130 -28.63 54.61 -48.05
C LEU A 130 -29.33 55.47 -49.11
N ARG A 131 -30.66 55.41 -49.19
CA ARG A 131 -31.45 56.24 -50.13
C ARG A 131 -31.29 57.74 -49.87
N VAL A 132 -31.17 58.17 -48.61
CA VAL A 132 -30.96 59.59 -48.26
C VAL A 132 -29.56 60.07 -48.66
N PHE A 133 -28.55 59.19 -48.60
CA PHE A 133 -27.23 59.40 -49.17
C PHE A 133 -27.18 59.36 -50.70
N GLY A 134 -28.30 59.05 -51.38
CA GLY A 134 -28.35 58.90 -52.83
C GLY A 134 -27.69 57.61 -53.34
N ILE A 135 -27.48 56.63 -52.45
CA ILE A 135 -26.89 55.33 -52.77
C ILE A 135 -28.04 54.34 -52.99
N ALA A 136 -28.07 53.70 -54.16
CA ALA A 136 -29.01 52.61 -54.44
C ALA A 136 -28.65 51.40 -53.56
N PRO A 137 -29.57 50.87 -52.72
CA PRO A 137 -29.26 49.72 -51.86
C PRO A 137 -28.71 48.49 -52.60
N GLU A 138 -29.09 48.33 -53.86
CA GLU A 138 -28.65 47.25 -54.75
C GLU A 138 -27.18 47.39 -55.18
N SER A 139 -26.63 48.61 -55.12
CA SER A 139 -25.26 48.92 -55.53
C SER A 139 -24.20 48.66 -54.44
N VAL A 140 -24.63 48.53 -53.18
CA VAL A 140 -23.75 48.29 -52.03
C VAL A 140 -24.28 47.11 -51.23
N SER A 141 -23.84 45.90 -51.60
CA SER A 141 -24.19 44.68 -50.87
C SER A 141 -23.25 44.45 -49.69
N ALA A 142 -23.83 44.16 -48.52
CA ALA A 142 -23.06 43.80 -47.34
C ALA A 142 -22.85 42.27 -47.31
N LYS A 143 -21.60 41.83 -47.09
CA LYS A 143 -21.28 40.43 -46.83
C LYS A 143 -21.43 40.10 -45.35
N ALA A 144 -21.93 38.91 -45.04
CA ALA A 144 -21.97 38.44 -43.66
C ALA A 144 -20.55 38.17 -43.15
N PRO A 145 -20.24 38.44 -41.88
CA PRO A 145 -18.92 38.13 -41.30
C PRO A 145 -18.43 36.72 -41.57
N ARG A 146 -19.32 35.71 -41.48
CA ARG A 146 -19.00 34.31 -41.74
C ARG A 146 -18.45 34.04 -43.15
N GLU A 147 -18.87 34.82 -44.15
CA GLU A 147 -18.45 34.64 -45.54
C GLU A 147 -17.01 35.10 -45.78
N LEU A 148 -16.43 35.88 -44.85
CA LEU A 148 -15.06 36.39 -44.94
C LEU A 148 -14.02 35.41 -44.39
N ASN A 149 -14.43 34.25 -43.88
CA ASN A 149 -13.51 33.21 -43.41
C ASN A 149 -12.52 32.79 -44.50
N PHE A 150 -11.24 32.71 -44.14
CA PHE A 150 -10.09 32.42 -45.01
C PHE A 150 -9.82 33.45 -46.13
N GLN A 151 -10.53 34.59 -46.15
CA GLN A 151 -10.33 35.67 -47.15
C GLN A 151 -9.27 36.68 -46.69
N GLY A 152 -8.05 36.21 -46.42
CA GLY A 152 -6.98 37.04 -45.82
C GLY A 152 -6.68 38.35 -46.58
N LYS A 153 -6.68 38.34 -47.92
CA LYS A 153 -6.45 39.55 -48.73
C LYS A 153 -7.50 40.63 -48.47
N ASP A 154 -8.77 40.24 -48.43
CA ASP A 154 -9.88 41.16 -48.20
C ASP A 154 -9.87 41.65 -46.76
N LEU A 155 -9.63 40.77 -45.79
CA LEU A 155 -9.55 41.10 -44.36
C LEU A 155 -8.43 42.10 -44.04
N PHE A 156 -7.21 41.92 -44.58
CA PHE A 156 -6.12 42.88 -44.37
C PHE A 156 -6.32 44.20 -45.11
N SER A 157 -6.96 44.18 -46.29
CA SER A 157 -7.37 45.40 -47.00
C SER A 157 -8.40 46.20 -46.19
N MET A 158 -9.37 45.51 -45.58
CA MET A 158 -10.32 46.11 -44.64
C MET A 158 -9.59 46.71 -43.43
N LEU A 159 -8.72 45.93 -42.76
CA LEU A 159 -7.98 46.40 -41.59
C LEU A 159 -7.25 47.70 -41.86
N SER A 160 -6.46 47.76 -42.94
CA SER A 160 -5.74 48.98 -43.30
C SER A 160 -6.68 50.17 -43.54
N THR A 161 -7.89 49.91 -44.07
CA THR A 161 -8.87 50.96 -44.42
C THR A 161 -9.54 51.52 -43.18
N TYR A 162 -9.95 50.65 -42.27
CA TYR A 162 -10.44 51.08 -40.96
C TYR A 162 -9.35 51.82 -40.18
N MET A 163 -8.09 51.39 -40.23
CA MET A 163 -7.00 52.10 -39.55
C MET A 163 -6.85 53.55 -40.06
N LYS A 164 -7.08 53.81 -41.36
CA LYS A 164 -7.12 55.19 -41.88
C LYS A 164 -8.31 55.98 -41.32
N TRP A 165 -9.46 55.34 -41.13
CA TRP A 165 -10.64 55.97 -40.54
C TRP A 165 -10.52 56.21 -39.02
N HIS A 166 -9.55 55.57 -38.37
CA HIS A 166 -9.08 55.90 -37.03
C HIS A 166 -7.98 56.97 -37.01
N ASP A 167 -7.83 57.73 -38.09
CA ASP A 167 -6.86 58.82 -38.24
C ASP A 167 -5.39 58.40 -38.30
N TYR A 168 -5.08 57.10 -38.50
CA TYR A 168 -3.70 56.65 -38.70
C TYR A 168 -3.24 56.90 -40.15
N ALA A 169 -2.18 57.70 -40.31
CA ALA A 169 -1.64 58.08 -41.61
C ALA A 169 -1.16 56.87 -42.43
N ARG A 170 -1.50 56.86 -43.72
CA ARG A 170 -1.04 55.87 -44.72
C ARG A 170 0.14 56.36 -45.56
N PHE A 171 0.81 57.40 -45.11
CA PHE A 171 2.01 57.93 -45.72
C PHE A 171 3.06 58.07 -44.61
N PRO A 172 4.35 57.95 -44.94
CA PRO A 172 5.40 58.14 -43.97
C PRO A 172 5.65 59.64 -43.76
N TRP A 173 5.93 60.03 -42.52
CA TRP A 173 6.28 61.42 -42.21
C TRP A 173 7.67 61.81 -42.75
N ASN A 174 8.59 60.85 -42.82
CA ASN A 174 9.94 61.02 -43.39
C ASN A 174 10.28 59.88 -44.36
N PRO A 175 11.15 60.10 -45.37
CA PRO A 175 11.60 59.06 -46.28
C PRO A 175 12.21 57.86 -45.53
N GLY A 176 11.76 56.65 -45.86
CA GLY A 176 12.23 55.40 -45.26
C GLY A 176 11.53 54.99 -43.96
N TRP A 177 10.62 55.80 -43.41
CA TRP A 177 9.85 55.44 -42.22
C TRP A 177 8.63 54.58 -42.57
N PRO A 178 8.16 53.72 -41.64
CA PRO A 178 6.86 53.08 -41.78
C PRO A 178 5.73 54.11 -41.64
N THR A 179 4.56 53.78 -42.18
CA THR A 179 3.35 54.60 -41.98
C THR A 179 2.74 54.32 -40.61
N ASP A 180 2.09 55.30 -39.98
CA ASP A 180 1.40 55.11 -38.69
C ASP A 180 0.44 53.91 -38.75
N ASN A 181 -0.27 53.77 -39.87
CA ASN A 181 -1.16 52.64 -40.17
C ASN A 181 -0.42 51.29 -40.07
N SER A 182 0.78 51.19 -40.67
CA SER A 182 1.59 49.98 -40.65
C SER A 182 2.14 49.67 -39.25
N ILE A 183 2.58 50.70 -38.51
CA ILE A 183 3.08 50.52 -37.14
C ILE A 183 1.99 49.93 -36.24
N ILE A 184 0.78 50.51 -36.28
CA ILE A 184 -0.33 50.01 -35.47
C ILE A 184 -0.70 48.59 -35.88
N ILE A 185 -0.77 48.27 -37.18
CA ILE A 185 -1.06 46.90 -37.63
C ILE A 185 -0.04 45.89 -37.12
N ASP A 186 1.25 46.25 -37.10
CA ASP A 186 2.31 45.38 -36.57
C ASP A 186 2.16 45.14 -35.06
N LEU A 187 1.87 46.20 -34.30
CA LEU A 187 1.68 46.15 -32.84
C LEU A 187 0.38 45.47 -32.41
N LEU A 188 -0.57 45.26 -33.32
CA LEU A 188 -1.85 44.59 -33.05
C LEU A 188 -1.73 43.07 -32.92
N ALA A 189 -0.59 42.49 -33.31
CA ALA A 189 -0.29 41.08 -33.10
C ALA A 189 0.37 40.90 -31.72
N ASP A 190 -0.19 40.01 -30.91
CA ASP A 190 0.42 39.68 -29.61
C ASP A 190 1.66 38.79 -29.79
N ILE A 191 2.58 38.87 -28.83
CA ILE A 191 3.84 38.12 -28.83
C ILE A 191 3.97 37.25 -27.57
N PRO A 192 4.80 36.19 -27.60
CA PRO A 192 4.91 35.27 -26.47
C PRO A 192 5.29 35.98 -25.16
N GLY A 193 4.55 35.68 -24.08
CA GLY A 193 4.79 36.22 -22.76
C GLY A 193 5.86 35.44 -21.99
N LYS A 194 6.14 35.88 -20.75
CA LYS A 194 7.11 35.20 -19.86
C LYS A 194 6.81 33.71 -19.66
N ILE A 195 5.53 33.36 -19.55
CA ILE A 195 5.09 31.98 -19.30
C ILE A 195 5.36 31.10 -20.53
N ASP A 196 5.03 31.59 -21.74
CA ASP A 196 5.27 30.86 -22.98
C ASP A 196 6.77 30.61 -23.19
N LEU A 197 7.59 31.65 -22.97
CA LEU A 197 9.04 31.57 -23.06
C LEU A 197 9.64 30.63 -22.00
N ARG A 198 9.08 30.58 -20.79
CA ARG A 198 9.46 29.60 -19.76
C ARG A 198 9.21 28.17 -20.25
N TRP A 199 8.05 27.90 -20.83
CA TRP A 199 7.74 26.57 -21.37
C TRP A 199 8.65 26.21 -22.55
N MET A 200 8.93 27.16 -23.45
CA MET A 200 9.91 26.95 -24.52
C MET A 200 11.29 26.59 -23.97
N SER A 201 11.72 27.22 -22.87
CA SER A 201 12.97 26.90 -22.20
C SER A 201 12.94 25.50 -21.59
N ARG A 202 11.85 25.14 -20.89
CA ARG A 202 11.66 23.82 -20.28
C ARG A 202 11.71 22.68 -21.30
N TRP A 203 11.14 22.89 -22.48
CA TRP A 203 11.16 21.91 -23.57
C TRP A 203 12.46 21.95 -24.40
N GLY A 204 13.44 22.77 -24.01
CA GLY A 204 14.73 22.86 -24.71
C GLY A 204 14.63 23.47 -26.10
N ILE A 205 13.61 24.30 -26.38
CA ILE A 205 13.43 24.93 -27.70
C ILE A 205 14.53 25.95 -27.98
N PHE A 206 15.00 26.70 -26.98
CA PHE A 206 16.11 27.63 -27.19
C PHE A 206 17.44 26.90 -27.40
N ASP A 207 17.67 25.77 -26.72
CA ASP A 207 18.82 24.90 -27.00
C ASP A 207 18.73 24.26 -28.38
N TYR A 208 17.52 23.86 -28.81
CA TYR A 208 17.26 23.42 -30.18
C TYR A 208 17.67 24.52 -31.17
N TRP A 209 17.28 25.76 -30.91
CA TRP A 209 17.63 26.90 -31.76
C TRP A 209 19.13 27.16 -31.78
N SER A 210 19.79 27.11 -30.62
CA SER A 210 21.24 27.30 -30.51
C SER A 210 22.01 26.21 -31.27
N ALA A 211 21.57 24.95 -31.18
CA ALA A 211 22.14 23.83 -31.94
C ALA A 211 22.03 24.01 -33.46
N LYS A 212 21.02 24.76 -33.91
CA LYS A 212 20.79 25.12 -35.32
C LYS A 212 21.50 26.40 -35.76
N GLY A 213 22.33 26.98 -34.89
CA GLY A 213 23.09 28.20 -35.18
C GLY A 213 22.26 29.48 -35.12
N ILE A 214 21.09 29.46 -34.48
CA ILE A 214 20.28 30.67 -34.28
C ILE A 214 20.93 31.51 -33.19
N GLY A 215 21.38 32.72 -33.57
CA GLY A 215 22.01 33.69 -32.68
C GLY A 215 21.08 34.85 -32.35
N LEU A 216 21.58 35.82 -31.57
CA LEU A 216 20.79 36.95 -31.06
C LEU A 216 20.13 37.81 -32.16
N LYS A 217 20.78 37.98 -33.32
CA LYS A 217 20.32 38.83 -34.43
C LYS A 217 19.43 38.10 -35.47
N THR A 218 19.19 36.80 -35.32
CA THR A 218 18.33 36.04 -36.25
C THR A 218 16.85 36.39 -36.04
N SER A 219 16.12 36.81 -37.08
CA SER A 219 14.70 37.22 -36.96
C SER A 219 13.76 36.03 -36.75
N ILE A 220 12.58 36.25 -36.16
CA ILE A 220 11.58 35.17 -35.98
C ILE A 220 11.09 34.63 -37.34
N GLU A 221 11.00 35.48 -38.35
CA GLU A 221 10.65 35.06 -39.72
C GLU A 221 11.72 34.13 -40.30
N GLU A 222 13.00 34.45 -40.11
CA GLU A 222 14.12 33.61 -40.56
C GLU A 222 14.16 32.28 -39.81
N ILE A 223 13.94 32.29 -38.49
CA ILE A 223 13.81 31.07 -37.68
C ILE A 223 12.68 30.19 -38.20
N THR A 224 11.52 30.79 -38.50
CA THR A 224 10.36 30.06 -39.03
C THR A 224 10.67 29.45 -40.40
N LYS A 225 11.29 30.20 -41.31
CA LYS A 225 11.69 29.67 -42.64
C LYS A 225 12.69 28.53 -42.54
N ASN A 226 13.66 28.64 -41.64
CA ASN A 226 14.75 27.67 -41.50
C ASN A 226 14.32 26.41 -40.73
N LEU A 227 13.51 26.55 -39.69
CA LEU A 227 13.13 25.45 -38.80
C LEU A 227 11.73 24.88 -39.06
N LEU A 228 10.86 25.59 -39.78
CA LEU A 228 9.50 25.16 -40.12
C LEU A 228 9.27 25.25 -41.63
N PRO A 229 10.04 24.51 -42.45
CA PRO A 229 9.91 24.57 -43.91
C PRO A 229 8.52 24.06 -44.36
N PRO A 230 7.88 24.72 -45.34
CA PRO A 230 6.56 24.32 -45.81
C PRO A 230 6.60 22.90 -46.39
N LYS A 231 5.76 22.01 -45.86
CA LYS A 231 5.67 20.60 -46.26
C LYS A 231 6.98 19.80 -46.14
N GLY A 232 7.93 20.26 -45.32
CA GLY A 232 9.21 19.60 -45.06
C GLY A 232 9.32 19.04 -43.64
N SER A 233 10.45 18.41 -43.34
CA SER A 233 10.82 17.98 -41.99
C SER A 233 12.25 18.43 -41.66
N VAL A 234 12.47 18.80 -40.39
CA VAL A 234 13.78 19.18 -39.88
C VAL A 234 14.33 18.06 -39.02
N GLN A 235 15.50 17.56 -39.39
CA GLN A 235 16.18 16.49 -38.65
C GLN A 235 16.73 17.04 -37.32
N ALA A 236 16.61 16.27 -36.24
CA ALA A 236 17.07 16.66 -34.89
C ALA A 236 18.42 16.02 -34.49
N ARG A 237 19.15 15.43 -35.43
CA ARG A 237 20.39 14.68 -35.15
C ARG A 237 21.50 15.55 -34.54
N ASP A 238 21.65 16.75 -35.06
CA ASP A 238 22.54 17.80 -34.56
C ASP A 238 22.14 18.29 -33.17
N VAL A 239 20.85 18.44 -32.92
CA VAL A 239 20.31 18.78 -31.59
C VAL A 239 20.65 17.70 -30.55
N TYR A 240 20.49 16.41 -30.91
CA TYR A 240 20.91 15.31 -30.03
C TYR A 240 22.42 15.36 -29.73
N GLN A 241 23.25 15.63 -30.74
CA GLN A 241 24.70 15.75 -30.56
C GLN A 241 25.06 16.94 -29.66
N TYR A 242 24.36 18.06 -29.82
CA TYR A 242 24.50 19.24 -28.98
C TYR A 242 24.19 18.93 -27.51
N PHE A 243 23.03 18.32 -27.22
CA PHE A 243 22.68 17.90 -25.87
C PHE A 243 23.68 16.89 -25.28
N LYS A 244 24.12 15.90 -26.06
CA LYS A 244 25.12 14.93 -25.60
C LYS A 244 26.45 15.60 -25.22
N LYS A 245 26.87 16.61 -25.98
CA LYS A 245 28.07 17.42 -25.66
C LYS A 245 27.89 18.19 -24.36
N GLN A 246 26.72 18.81 -24.15
CA GLN A 246 26.43 19.54 -22.91
C GLN A 246 26.36 18.62 -21.69
N LEU A 247 25.74 17.44 -21.79
CA LEU A 247 25.68 16.46 -20.70
C LEU A 247 27.06 15.92 -20.29
N SER A 248 28.03 15.97 -21.20
CA SER A 248 29.42 15.56 -20.92
C SER A 248 30.28 16.71 -20.39
N ALA A 249 29.76 17.95 -20.38
CA ALA A 249 30.48 19.12 -19.91
C ALA A 249 30.36 19.27 -18.39
N GLN A 250 31.37 19.88 -17.76
CA GLN A 250 31.39 20.11 -16.32
C GLN A 250 30.29 21.06 -15.84
N ALA A 251 29.92 22.04 -16.67
CA ALA A 251 28.79 22.95 -16.43
C ALA A 251 27.96 23.04 -17.71
N PRO A 252 26.65 22.72 -17.67
CA PRO A 252 25.78 22.89 -18.81
C PRO A 252 25.60 24.38 -19.13
N VAL A 253 25.37 24.66 -20.41
CA VAL A 253 25.17 26.02 -20.91
C VAL A 253 23.72 26.16 -21.36
N PHE A 254 23.03 27.19 -20.89
CA PHE A 254 21.69 27.55 -21.35
C PHE A 254 21.78 28.82 -22.19
N ASP A 255 21.43 28.72 -23.47
CA ASP A 255 21.39 29.88 -24.37
C ASP A 255 19.98 30.50 -24.35
N VAL A 256 19.83 31.62 -23.66
CA VAL A 256 18.56 32.32 -23.46
C VAL A 256 18.57 33.70 -24.14
N ARG A 257 19.49 33.93 -25.08
CA ARG A 257 19.58 35.18 -25.85
C ARG A 257 18.29 35.51 -26.58
N GLN A 258 17.65 34.49 -27.17
CA GLN A 258 16.38 34.65 -27.87
C GLN A 258 15.20 34.88 -26.91
N PHE A 259 15.22 34.26 -25.72
CA PHE A 259 14.26 34.57 -24.65
C PHE A 259 14.33 36.07 -24.32
N ALA A 260 15.53 36.56 -24.01
CA ALA A 260 15.77 37.94 -23.65
C ALA A 260 15.26 38.91 -24.73
N ARG A 261 15.56 38.64 -26.00
CA ARG A 261 15.11 39.46 -27.13
C ARG A 261 13.59 39.53 -27.25
N THR A 262 12.90 38.38 -27.15
CA THR A 262 11.42 38.36 -27.21
C THR A 262 10.82 39.07 -26.01
N LEU A 263 11.43 38.93 -24.83
CA LEU A 263 10.96 39.62 -23.63
C LEU A 263 11.15 41.15 -23.71
N GLN A 264 12.21 41.63 -24.36
CA GLN A 264 12.38 43.06 -24.64
C GLN A 264 11.26 43.60 -25.55
N ALA A 265 10.81 42.79 -26.51
CA ALA A 265 9.75 43.16 -27.44
C ALA A 265 8.40 43.36 -26.72
N THR A 266 8.18 42.78 -25.54
CA THR A 266 6.97 43.03 -24.73
C THR A 266 6.96 44.40 -24.05
N GLY A 267 8.00 45.22 -24.25
CA GLY A 267 8.15 46.54 -23.62
C GLY A 267 8.72 46.51 -22.20
N LEU A 268 9.31 45.38 -21.77
CA LEU A 268 9.94 45.30 -20.46
C LEU A 268 11.26 46.11 -20.42
N HIS A 269 11.59 46.67 -19.26
CA HIS A 269 12.74 47.53 -19.09
C HIS A 269 14.07 46.81 -19.43
N PRO A 270 14.96 47.37 -20.28
CA PRO A 270 16.15 46.69 -20.82
C PRO A 270 17.07 46.04 -19.78
N TYR A 271 17.40 46.73 -18.70
CA TYR A 271 18.29 46.19 -17.66
C TYR A 271 17.70 45.04 -16.84
N TRP A 272 16.38 44.83 -16.86
CA TRP A 272 15.73 43.72 -16.17
C TRP A 272 15.61 42.46 -17.05
N ILE A 273 15.79 42.61 -18.37
CA ILE A 273 15.66 41.50 -19.33
C ILE A 273 16.61 40.34 -19.02
N PRO A 274 17.92 40.54 -18.81
CA PRO A 274 18.85 39.43 -18.55
C PRO A 274 18.45 38.64 -17.30
N TRP A 275 18.18 39.34 -16.21
CA TRP A 275 17.85 38.74 -14.92
C TRP A 275 16.55 37.95 -14.97
N ILE A 276 15.52 38.47 -15.65
CA ILE A 276 14.24 37.77 -15.78
C ILE A 276 14.38 36.57 -16.70
N SER A 277 15.11 36.67 -17.82
CA SER A 277 15.35 35.53 -18.70
C SER A 277 16.05 34.37 -17.97
N ILE A 278 17.04 34.68 -17.12
CA ILE A 278 17.76 33.71 -16.29
C ILE A 278 16.82 33.11 -15.24
N ALA A 279 16.12 33.95 -14.46
CA ALA A 279 15.25 33.49 -13.39
C ALA A 279 14.10 32.59 -13.90
N GLU A 280 13.47 32.99 -15.01
CA GLU A 280 12.42 32.21 -15.66
C GLU A 280 12.94 30.87 -16.19
N SER A 281 14.16 30.85 -16.73
CA SER A 281 14.79 29.62 -17.20
C SER A 281 15.19 28.67 -16.06
N ILE A 282 15.68 29.20 -14.93
CA ILE A 282 15.98 28.39 -13.73
C ILE A 282 14.73 27.73 -13.17
N ASN A 283 13.59 28.43 -13.19
CA ASN A 283 12.31 27.88 -12.73
C ASN A 283 11.89 26.61 -13.49
N ALA A 284 12.42 26.39 -14.70
CA ALA A 284 12.17 25.16 -15.44
C ALA A 284 12.69 23.89 -14.72
N LEU A 285 13.68 24.02 -13.83
CA LEU A 285 14.33 22.91 -13.11
C LEU A 285 13.71 22.61 -11.73
N THR A 286 12.58 23.23 -11.41
CA THR A 286 12.01 23.19 -10.05
C THR A 286 11.62 21.78 -9.61
N GLU A 287 11.11 20.96 -10.53
CA GLU A 287 10.63 19.60 -10.24
C GLU A 287 11.81 18.66 -9.93
N GLU A 288 12.84 18.69 -10.77
CA GLU A 288 14.06 17.90 -10.62
C GLU A 288 14.81 18.29 -9.35
N ARG A 289 14.88 19.60 -9.06
CA ARG A 289 15.44 20.11 -7.81
C ARG A 289 14.68 19.58 -6.58
N THR A 290 13.36 19.44 -6.68
CA THR A 290 12.53 18.89 -5.60
C THR A 290 12.79 17.40 -5.34
N LEU A 291 13.04 16.63 -6.39
CA LEU A 291 13.44 15.22 -6.26
C LEU A 291 14.83 15.09 -5.65
N LEU A 292 15.79 15.87 -6.15
CA LEU A 292 17.17 15.90 -5.65
C LEU A 292 17.23 16.29 -4.17
N ARG A 293 16.44 17.31 -3.78
CA ARG A 293 16.25 17.71 -2.37
C ARG A 293 15.90 16.53 -1.48
N THR A 294 14.88 15.77 -1.87
CA THR A 294 14.41 14.61 -1.09
C THR A 294 15.54 13.58 -0.95
N GLY A 295 16.31 13.34 -2.01
CA GLY A 295 17.49 12.48 -1.96
C GLY A 295 18.54 12.95 -0.95
N PHE A 296 18.85 14.26 -0.93
CA PHE A 296 19.80 14.84 0.03
C PHE A 296 19.34 14.71 1.47
N MET A 297 18.06 14.97 1.71
CA MET A 297 17.45 14.81 3.03
C MET A 297 17.48 13.36 3.49
N ASN A 298 17.14 12.40 2.62
CA ASN A 298 17.19 10.97 2.95
C ASN A 298 18.61 10.51 3.32
N LEU A 299 19.65 10.98 2.61
CA LEU A 299 21.04 10.66 2.96
C LEU A 299 21.40 11.15 4.37
N TYR A 300 20.90 12.32 4.76
CA TYR A 300 20.99 12.75 6.15
C TYR A 300 20.14 11.85 7.04
N GLU A 301 18.86 11.61 6.76
CA GLU A 301 17.98 10.79 7.61
C GLU A 301 18.56 9.40 7.92
N GLU A 302 19.17 8.75 6.94
CA GLU A 302 19.82 7.42 7.07
C GLU A 302 21.21 7.45 7.72
N GLY A 303 21.71 8.63 8.12
CA GLY A 303 22.99 8.79 8.81
C GLY A 303 24.22 8.72 7.90
N LEU A 304 24.05 8.79 6.58
CA LEU A 304 25.13 8.79 5.59
C LEU A 304 25.78 10.17 5.41
N LEU A 305 25.10 11.23 5.85
CA LEU A 305 25.58 12.62 5.83
C LEU A 305 25.44 13.30 7.20
N ASP A 306 26.36 14.24 7.47
CA ASP A 306 26.25 15.19 8.58
C ASP A 306 25.57 16.50 8.12
N LEU A 307 25.32 17.42 9.06
CA LEU A 307 24.66 18.69 8.74
C LEU A 307 25.49 19.57 7.80
N ASN A 308 26.83 19.51 7.89
CA ASN A 308 27.70 20.29 7.01
C ASN A 308 27.65 19.76 5.58
N GLY A 309 27.73 18.44 5.40
CA GLY A 309 27.58 17.82 4.09
C GLY A 309 26.20 18.07 3.47
N LEU A 310 25.13 18.07 4.27
CA LEU A 310 23.80 18.48 3.79
C LEU A 310 23.80 19.96 3.34
N ASN A 311 24.43 20.86 4.09
CA ASN A 311 24.51 22.27 3.73
C ASN A 311 25.30 22.50 2.45
N ASP A 312 26.41 21.79 2.25
CA ASP A 312 27.21 21.87 1.03
C ASP A 312 26.39 21.43 -0.20
N LEU A 313 25.59 20.37 -0.06
CA LEU A 313 24.70 19.91 -1.12
C LEU A 313 23.55 20.89 -1.41
N LEU A 314 22.99 21.53 -0.38
CA LEU A 314 21.91 22.52 -0.53
C LEU A 314 22.41 23.87 -1.07
N ALA A 315 23.66 24.22 -0.80
CA ALA A 315 24.32 25.43 -1.31
C ALA A 315 24.61 25.36 -2.82
N GLY A 316 24.62 24.16 -3.39
CA GLY A 316 24.59 23.92 -4.83
C GLY A 316 25.58 22.86 -5.27
N PHE A 317 25.10 21.85 -6.00
CA PHE A 317 25.92 20.74 -6.47
C PHE A 317 26.72 21.07 -7.73
N PHE A 318 26.16 21.90 -8.60
CA PHE A 318 26.79 22.38 -9.84
C PHE A 318 26.26 23.75 -10.24
N SER A 319 26.97 24.42 -11.14
CA SER A 319 26.60 25.70 -11.72
C SER A 319 26.12 25.54 -13.15
N ILE A 320 25.25 26.46 -13.58
CA ILE A 320 24.77 26.58 -14.96
C ILE A 320 25.28 27.89 -15.51
N LYS A 321 25.80 27.86 -16.74
CA LYS A 321 26.20 29.07 -17.47
C LYS A 321 25.07 29.52 -18.37
N PHE A 322 24.48 30.67 -18.07
CA PHE A 322 23.45 31.29 -18.91
C PHE A 322 24.08 32.29 -19.85
N ILE A 323 23.92 32.08 -21.15
CA ILE A 323 24.23 33.08 -22.17
C ILE A 323 22.94 33.86 -22.41
N THR A 324 22.91 35.13 -22.04
CA THR A 324 21.74 36.00 -22.18
C THR A 324 22.08 37.26 -22.97
N GLY A 325 21.07 37.87 -23.57
CA GLY A 325 21.21 39.10 -24.36
C GLY A 325 20.65 40.30 -23.61
N TYR A 326 21.26 41.47 -23.82
CA TYR A 326 20.64 42.74 -23.46
C TYR A 326 20.84 43.75 -24.59
N TYR A 327 19.91 44.69 -24.67
CA TYR A 327 20.03 45.82 -25.57
C TYR A 327 20.84 46.91 -24.87
N ASP A 328 22.00 47.25 -25.41
CA ASP A 328 22.83 48.29 -24.87
C ASP A 328 22.39 49.66 -25.41
N MET A 329 22.04 50.55 -24.50
CA MET A 329 21.55 51.89 -24.83
C MET A 329 22.68 52.83 -25.27
N GLU A 330 23.93 52.54 -24.95
CA GLU A 330 25.08 53.35 -25.36
C GLU A 330 25.54 53.00 -26.78
N SER A 331 25.74 51.71 -27.06
CA SER A 331 26.12 51.24 -28.40
C SER A 331 24.96 51.10 -29.39
N HIS A 332 23.72 51.17 -28.91
CA HIS A 332 22.50 50.92 -29.69
C HIS A 332 22.51 49.57 -30.42
N ASP A 333 23.13 48.55 -29.81
CA ASP A 333 23.20 47.21 -30.37
C ASP A 333 22.92 46.15 -29.30
N TRP A 334 22.57 44.96 -29.78
CA TRP A 334 22.39 43.77 -28.95
C TRP A 334 23.75 43.17 -28.59
N THR A 335 24.01 43.05 -27.29
CA THR A 335 25.20 42.41 -26.73
C THR A 335 24.81 41.21 -25.89
N ASP A 336 25.65 40.18 -25.85
CA ASP A 336 25.48 39.02 -24.99
C ASP A 336 26.48 38.97 -23.83
N VAL A 337 26.01 38.40 -22.72
CA VAL A 337 26.80 38.19 -21.50
C VAL A 337 26.57 36.77 -21.01
N THR A 338 27.62 36.17 -20.46
CA THR A 338 27.53 34.87 -19.79
C THR A 338 27.51 35.07 -18.28
N VAL A 339 26.46 34.58 -17.62
CA VAL A 339 26.30 34.64 -16.17
C VAL A 339 26.28 33.21 -15.63
N GLU A 340 27.14 32.93 -14.66
CA GLU A 340 27.18 31.63 -13.99
C GLU A 340 26.31 31.68 -12.73
N VAL A 341 25.35 30.76 -12.63
CA VAL A 341 24.40 30.68 -11.52
C VAL A 341 24.44 29.30 -10.88
N PRO A 342 24.63 29.19 -9.55
CA PRO A 342 24.59 27.91 -8.86
C PRO A 342 23.16 27.37 -8.78
N VAL A 343 22.98 26.06 -8.97
CA VAL A 343 21.70 25.39 -8.72
C VAL A 343 21.60 25.12 -7.22
N ALA A 344 21.12 26.12 -6.48
CA ALA A 344 21.07 26.11 -5.02
C ALA A 344 19.64 26.28 -4.49
N PHE A 345 19.47 26.00 -3.21
CA PHE A 345 18.29 26.38 -2.43
C PHE A 345 18.54 27.69 -1.70
N LEU A 346 17.48 28.46 -1.47
CA LEU A 346 17.60 29.71 -0.73
C LEU A 346 18.00 29.40 0.73
N PRO A 347 18.83 30.22 1.39
CA PRO A 347 19.29 29.94 2.76
C PRO A 347 18.15 29.68 3.75
N ALA A 348 17.03 30.40 3.64
CA ALA A 348 15.86 30.18 4.48
C ALA A 348 15.18 28.83 4.18
N GLU A 349 15.13 28.43 2.91
CA GLU A 349 14.60 27.13 2.48
C GLU A 349 15.49 25.99 2.99
N SER A 350 16.81 26.13 2.83
CA SER A 350 17.81 25.18 3.34
C SER A 350 17.67 24.98 4.84
N LYS A 351 17.52 26.06 5.62
CA LYS A 351 17.30 25.97 7.08
C LYS A 351 16.04 25.20 7.46
N LEU A 352 14.95 25.38 6.72
CA LEU A 352 13.72 24.61 6.93
C LEU A 352 13.91 23.13 6.58
N MET A 353 14.65 22.83 5.51
CA MET A 353 14.97 21.46 5.11
C MET A 353 15.91 20.77 6.10
N GLU A 354 16.95 21.46 6.57
CA GLU A 354 17.85 20.99 7.63
C GLU A 354 17.04 20.60 8.86
N LEU A 355 16.17 21.51 9.32
CA LEU A 355 15.32 21.29 10.48
C LEU A 355 14.37 20.10 10.26
N ARG A 356 13.75 20.01 9.09
CA ARG A 356 12.89 18.88 8.74
C ARG A 356 13.67 17.56 8.74
N SER A 357 14.86 17.52 8.16
CA SER A 357 15.70 16.32 8.09
C SER A 357 16.13 15.85 9.50
N ILE A 358 16.38 16.78 10.42
CA ILE A 358 16.64 16.49 11.84
C ILE A 358 15.43 15.81 12.49
N PHE A 359 14.22 16.31 12.24
CA PHE A 359 13.00 15.70 12.77
C PHE A 359 12.72 14.33 12.13
N ASP A 360 12.82 14.23 10.81
CA ASP A 360 12.54 13.00 10.06
C ASP A 360 13.52 11.88 10.48
N ARG A 361 14.81 12.20 10.70
CA ARG A 361 15.80 11.27 11.29
C ARG A 361 15.36 10.76 12.66
N ALA A 362 14.89 11.64 13.54
CA ALA A 362 14.47 11.26 14.89
C ALA A 362 13.20 10.39 14.85
N VAL A 363 12.22 10.76 14.03
CA VAL A 363 10.98 10.02 13.84
C VAL A 363 11.24 8.63 13.27
N SER A 364 12.13 8.51 12.28
CA SER A 364 12.49 7.23 11.68
C SER A 364 13.09 6.26 12.72
N LEU A 365 14.09 6.71 13.48
CA LEU A 365 14.69 5.90 14.56
C LEU A 365 13.68 5.52 15.65
N ILE A 366 12.82 6.45 16.07
CA ILE A 366 11.80 6.19 17.09
C ILE A 366 10.78 5.16 16.57
N ARG A 367 10.32 5.30 15.32
CA ARG A 367 9.35 4.39 14.71
C ARG A 367 9.90 2.97 14.61
N ASP A 368 11.15 2.84 14.18
CA ASP A 368 11.81 1.55 14.07
C ASP A 368 12.01 0.91 15.45
N TYR A 369 12.41 1.71 16.45
CA TYR A 369 12.54 1.24 17.83
C TYR A 369 11.19 0.80 18.43
N ILE A 370 10.10 1.54 18.19
CA ILE A 370 8.74 1.13 18.58
C ILE A 370 8.37 -0.22 17.93
N SER A 371 8.74 -0.43 16.66
CA SER A 371 8.50 -1.71 15.98
C SER A 371 9.26 -2.88 16.62
N VAL A 372 10.50 -2.66 17.05
CA VAL A 372 11.30 -3.64 17.81
C VAL A 372 10.67 -3.92 19.17
N LEU A 373 10.31 -2.88 19.92
CA LEU A 373 9.65 -3.01 21.23
C LEU A 373 8.32 -3.77 21.13
N ARG A 374 7.51 -3.44 20.12
CA ARG A 374 6.25 -4.17 19.83
C ARG A 374 6.51 -5.65 19.62
N THR A 375 7.58 -6.00 18.92
CA THR A 375 7.98 -7.38 18.70
C THR A 375 8.40 -8.02 20.02
N GLY A 376 9.24 -7.35 20.83
CA GLY A 376 9.62 -7.83 22.16
C GLY A 376 8.45 -8.08 23.11
N VAL A 377 7.45 -7.19 23.11
CA VAL A 377 6.21 -7.36 23.89
C VAL A 377 5.38 -8.54 23.36
N ARG A 378 5.21 -8.64 22.04
CA ARG A 378 4.48 -9.77 21.42
C ARG A 378 5.11 -11.11 21.78
N GLU A 379 6.43 -11.21 21.76
CA GLU A 379 7.17 -12.42 22.12
C GLU A 379 7.30 -12.61 23.66
N TRP A 380 6.68 -11.76 24.49
CA TRP A 380 6.75 -11.80 25.96
C TRP A 380 8.17 -11.67 26.55
N PHE A 381 9.12 -11.08 25.81
CA PHE A 381 10.47 -10.80 26.33
C PHE A 381 10.54 -9.58 27.27
N ILE A 382 9.64 -8.62 27.08
CA ILE A 382 9.55 -7.39 27.86
C ILE A 382 8.08 -7.08 28.18
N SER A 383 7.81 -6.46 29.34
CA SER A 383 6.45 -6.02 29.67
C SER A 383 6.06 -4.74 28.91
N PRO A 384 4.76 -4.46 28.73
CA PRO A 384 4.29 -3.19 28.14
C PRO A 384 4.86 -1.95 28.85
N SER A 385 4.88 -1.96 30.19
CA SER A 385 5.43 -0.86 31.00
C SER A 385 6.95 -0.72 30.85
N GLU A 386 7.68 -1.84 30.75
CA GLU A 386 9.12 -1.83 30.48
C GLU A 386 9.42 -1.30 29.07
N ALA A 387 8.58 -1.62 28.08
CA ALA A 387 8.70 -1.10 26.72
C ALA A 387 8.58 0.43 26.68
N ILE A 388 7.63 1.02 27.42
CA ILE A 388 7.51 2.48 27.54
C ILE A 388 8.74 3.09 28.21
N SER A 389 9.23 2.50 29.30
CA SER A 389 10.45 2.97 29.98
C SER A 389 11.69 2.92 29.08
N LYS A 390 11.85 1.85 28.29
CA LYS A 390 12.91 1.73 27.28
C LYS A 390 12.76 2.77 26.17
N LEU A 391 11.54 3.05 25.71
CA LEU A 391 11.27 4.09 24.73
C LEU A 391 11.63 5.48 25.25
N GLN A 392 11.25 5.81 26.49
CA GLN A 392 11.62 7.06 27.16
C GLN A 392 13.15 7.22 27.26
N SER A 393 13.84 6.14 27.62
CA SER A 393 15.30 6.11 27.70
C SER A 393 15.96 6.32 26.33
N PHE A 394 15.37 5.74 25.27
CA PHE A 394 15.87 5.91 23.91
C PHE A 394 15.65 7.33 23.38
N VAL A 395 14.50 7.96 23.65
CA VAL A 395 14.26 9.38 23.32
C VAL A 395 15.25 10.29 24.04
N ALA A 396 15.54 10.01 25.32
CA ALA A 396 16.56 10.75 26.07
C ALA A 396 17.96 10.57 25.46
N LEU A 397 18.29 9.38 24.95
CA LEU A 397 19.54 9.11 24.25
C LEU A 397 19.65 9.91 22.94
N ILE A 398 18.57 9.99 22.15
CA ILE A 398 18.53 10.79 20.90
C ILE A 398 18.81 12.27 21.20
N ASN A 399 18.13 12.83 22.21
CA ASN A 399 18.35 14.20 22.67
C ASN A 399 19.82 14.45 23.06
N LYS A 400 20.41 13.53 23.82
CA LYS A 400 21.78 13.62 24.31
C LYS A 400 22.82 13.52 23.18
N GLN A 401 22.62 12.62 22.23
CA GLN A 401 23.63 12.30 21.22
C GLN A 401 23.71 13.36 20.12
N TRP A 402 22.57 13.78 19.56
CA TRP A 402 22.61 14.66 18.38
C TRP A 402 21.43 15.62 18.25
N PHE A 403 20.21 15.27 18.67
CA PHE A 403 19.03 16.06 18.31
C PHE A 403 19.05 17.50 18.84
N THR A 404 19.29 17.70 20.14
CA THR A 404 19.26 19.05 20.72
C THR A 404 20.38 19.94 20.20
N ASN A 405 21.58 19.38 20.01
CA ASN A 405 22.73 20.09 19.42
C ASN A 405 22.46 20.46 17.95
N ALA A 406 21.91 19.52 17.17
CA ALA A 406 21.55 19.74 15.78
C ALA A 406 20.50 20.87 15.64
N VAL A 407 19.41 20.83 16.42
CA VAL A 407 18.38 21.90 16.37
C VAL A 407 18.97 23.25 16.80
N GLN A 408 19.83 23.29 17.81
CA GLN A 408 20.48 24.52 18.26
C GLN A 408 21.39 25.11 17.17
N LYS A 409 22.16 24.27 16.45
CA LYS A 409 22.99 24.71 15.32
C LYS A 409 22.17 25.31 14.17
N VAL A 410 20.98 24.76 13.90
CA VAL A 410 20.13 25.21 12.79
C VAL A 410 19.32 26.46 13.17
N THR A 411 18.70 26.48 14.36
CA THR A 411 17.70 27.48 14.74
C THR A 411 18.19 28.52 15.74
N GLY A 412 19.36 28.30 16.37
CA GLY A 412 19.83 29.07 17.51
C GLY A 412 19.07 28.81 18.82
N LYS A 413 18.01 27.98 18.79
CA LYS A 413 17.18 27.62 19.96
C LYS A 413 17.38 26.15 20.31
N SER A 414 17.43 25.84 21.59
CA SER A 414 17.47 24.45 22.06
C SER A 414 16.05 23.86 22.09
N LEU A 415 15.88 22.70 21.45
CA LEU A 415 14.66 21.89 21.53
C LEU A 415 15.04 20.47 21.96
N SER A 416 14.24 19.88 22.85
CA SER A 416 14.37 18.48 23.27
C SER A 416 13.05 17.76 23.04
N LEU A 417 13.13 16.52 22.56
CA LEU A 417 11.98 15.65 22.40
C LEU A 417 11.50 15.14 23.77
N THR A 418 10.19 15.15 23.98
CA THR A 418 9.54 14.56 25.15
C THR A 418 8.42 13.64 24.68
N LEU A 419 8.29 12.48 25.32
CA LEU A 419 7.12 11.63 25.11
C LEU A 419 5.91 12.26 25.77
N ASP A 420 4.87 12.49 24.97
CA ASP A 420 3.58 12.93 25.49
C ASP A 420 2.95 11.82 26.35
N LYS A 421 2.32 12.22 27.46
CA LYS A 421 1.74 11.29 28.42
C LYS A 421 0.58 10.50 27.83
N ALA A 422 -0.35 11.18 27.15
CA ALA A 422 -1.50 10.54 26.54
C ALA A 422 -1.08 9.58 25.43
N PHE A 423 -0.06 9.95 24.64
CA PHE A 423 0.55 9.03 23.67
C PHE A 423 1.16 7.79 24.35
N SER A 424 1.94 7.97 25.44
CA SER A 424 2.54 6.82 26.14
C SER A 424 1.51 5.88 26.77
N GLU A 425 0.45 6.41 27.39
CA GLU A 425 -0.65 5.61 27.96
C GLU A 425 -1.41 4.84 26.87
N THR A 426 -1.64 5.48 25.72
CA THR A 426 -2.30 4.83 24.58
C THR A 426 -1.42 3.74 23.98
N LEU A 427 -0.11 3.99 23.86
CA LEU A 427 0.85 3.02 23.34
C LEU A 427 1.03 1.83 24.29
N GLU A 428 1.00 2.07 25.61
CA GLU A 428 1.04 1.01 26.62
C GLU A 428 -0.18 0.09 26.48
N LYS A 429 -1.39 0.67 26.40
CA LYS A 429 -2.60 -0.11 26.16
C LYS A 429 -2.55 -0.89 24.84
N TYR A 430 -2.01 -0.30 23.78
CA TYR A 430 -1.77 -1.01 22.53
C TYR A 430 -0.81 -2.20 22.70
N PHE A 431 0.26 -2.04 23.49
CA PHE A 431 1.17 -3.12 23.83
C PHE A 431 0.53 -4.21 24.69
N GLU A 432 -0.36 -3.85 25.63
CA GLU A 432 -1.17 -4.81 26.39
C GLU A 432 -2.04 -5.65 25.46
N ASP A 433 -2.76 -5.01 24.54
CA ASP A 433 -3.59 -5.71 23.53
C ASP A 433 -2.74 -6.65 22.66
N VAL A 434 -1.56 -6.21 22.22
CA VAL A 434 -0.64 -7.03 21.42
C VAL A 434 -0.10 -8.23 22.21
N ALA A 435 0.25 -8.03 23.49
CA ALA A 435 0.70 -9.12 24.37
C ALA A 435 -0.42 -10.15 24.60
N ASP A 436 -1.67 -9.69 24.76
CA ASP A 436 -2.84 -10.54 24.97
C ASP A 436 -3.28 -11.32 23.74
N LEU A 437 -3.07 -10.76 22.55
CA LEU A 437 -3.35 -11.42 21.28
C LEU A 437 -2.24 -12.39 20.84
N SER A 438 -1.07 -12.34 21.47
CA SER A 438 0.07 -13.17 21.08
C SER A 438 -0.17 -14.66 21.34
N THR A 439 0.14 -15.50 20.34
CA THR A 439 0.17 -16.96 20.49
C THR A 439 1.29 -17.43 21.41
N THR A 440 2.37 -16.66 21.56
CA THR A 440 3.50 -16.96 22.44
C THR A 440 3.06 -17.02 23.91
N LYS A 441 2.00 -16.29 24.29
CA LYS A 441 1.32 -16.42 25.60
C LYS A 441 0.88 -17.86 25.89
N LEU A 442 0.48 -18.61 24.86
CA LEU A 442 0.08 -20.02 24.96
C LEU A 442 1.28 -20.98 25.03
N GLU A 443 2.49 -20.54 24.70
CA GLU A 443 3.71 -21.35 24.81
C GLU A 443 4.30 -21.28 26.23
N VAL A 444 4.22 -20.11 26.87
CA VAL A 444 4.75 -19.89 28.24
C VAL A 444 3.87 -20.52 29.32
N ILE A 445 2.54 -20.47 29.16
CA ILE A 445 1.60 -21.02 30.15
C ILE A 445 1.48 -22.53 29.97
N PRO A 446 1.49 -23.37 31.02
CA PRO A 446 1.36 -24.82 30.86
C PRO A 446 0.03 -25.23 30.21
N THR A 447 0.04 -26.32 29.45
CA THR A 447 -1.16 -26.96 28.89
C THR A 447 -1.96 -27.67 29.98
N PRO A 448 -3.28 -27.88 29.81
CA PRO A 448 -4.07 -28.66 30.76
C PRO A 448 -3.49 -30.06 31.03
N SER A 449 -2.88 -30.69 30.03
CA SER A 449 -2.17 -31.97 30.17
C SER A 449 -0.89 -31.87 31.01
N GLN A 450 -0.13 -30.77 30.88
CA GLN A 450 1.03 -30.50 31.73
C GLN A 450 0.59 -30.24 33.18
N VAL A 451 -0.49 -29.47 33.40
CA VAL A 451 -1.06 -29.26 34.74
C VAL A 451 -1.56 -30.57 35.36
N ALA A 452 -2.20 -31.44 34.58
CA ALA A 452 -2.58 -32.78 35.01
C ALA A 452 -1.38 -33.67 35.39
N SER A 453 -0.24 -33.45 34.75
CA SER A 453 0.99 -34.17 35.10
C SER A 453 1.61 -33.58 36.37
N PHE A 454 1.55 -32.26 36.57
CA PHE A 454 1.97 -31.65 37.83
C PHE A 454 1.11 -32.11 39.00
N SER A 455 -0.21 -32.23 38.82
CA SER A 455 -1.12 -32.69 39.88
C SER A 455 -0.86 -34.11 40.38
N GLU A 456 -0.06 -34.89 39.67
CA GLU A 456 0.37 -36.23 40.08
C GLU A 456 1.46 -36.16 41.16
N TYR A 457 2.29 -35.12 41.13
CA TYR A 457 3.46 -34.98 42.02
C TYR A 457 3.30 -33.86 43.05
N ILE A 458 2.49 -32.83 42.76
CA ILE A 458 2.28 -31.67 43.61
C ILE A 458 0.79 -31.33 43.72
N ASN A 459 0.37 -30.79 44.86
CA ASN A 459 -0.98 -30.27 45.02
C ASN A 459 -1.13 -28.96 44.26
N VAL A 460 -1.78 -28.98 43.10
CA VAL A 460 -2.03 -27.79 42.28
C VAL A 460 -3.30 -27.09 42.77
N PRO A 461 -3.22 -25.82 43.22
CA PRO A 461 -4.38 -25.06 43.67
C PRO A 461 -5.47 -24.89 42.59
N ASP A 462 -6.74 -24.91 43.02
CA ASP A 462 -7.92 -24.83 42.12
C ASP A 462 -7.99 -23.50 41.34
N ASP A 463 -7.47 -22.41 41.90
CA ASP A 463 -7.35 -21.09 41.27
C ASP A 463 -6.39 -21.14 40.07
N VAL A 464 -5.23 -21.79 40.22
CA VAL A 464 -4.25 -21.96 39.14
C VAL A 464 -4.83 -22.80 38.00
N ILE A 465 -5.57 -23.87 38.30
CA ILE A 465 -6.24 -24.69 37.28
C ILE A 465 -7.26 -23.85 36.51
N LYS A 466 -8.06 -23.03 37.20
CA LYS A 466 -9.07 -22.18 36.55
C LYS A 466 -8.45 -21.09 35.70
N GLU A 467 -7.34 -20.51 36.15
CA GLU A 467 -6.58 -19.49 35.42
C GLU A 467 -5.97 -20.07 34.13
N VAL A 468 -5.31 -21.22 34.20
CA VAL A 468 -4.75 -21.87 33.00
C VAL A 468 -5.85 -22.20 31.97
N LEU A 469 -7.01 -22.66 32.44
CA LEU A 469 -8.15 -22.98 31.56
C LEU A 469 -8.82 -21.72 30.98
N SER A 470 -8.81 -20.59 31.70
CA SER A 470 -9.40 -19.32 31.23
C SER A 470 -8.48 -18.62 30.22
N VAL A 471 -7.17 -18.55 30.50
CA VAL A 471 -6.20 -17.89 29.61
C VAL A 471 -6.10 -18.62 28.27
N ARG A 472 -6.20 -19.96 28.26
CA ARG A 472 -6.24 -20.76 27.03
C ARG A 472 -7.61 -20.78 26.32
N ARG A 473 -8.60 -20.01 26.81
CA ARG A 473 -9.94 -19.83 26.21
C ARG A 473 -10.67 -21.16 25.94
N ILE A 474 -10.51 -22.15 26.81
CA ILE A 474 -11.16 -23.47 26.64
C ILE A 474 -12.68 -23.30 26.85
N PRO A 475 -13.56 -23.84 25.99
CA PRO A 475 -15.01 -23.75 26.19
C PRO A 475 -15.47 -24.35 27.52
N ASP A 476 -16.49 -23.77 28.14
CA ASP A 476 -16.94 -24.14 29.51
C ASP A 476 -17.32 -25.62 29.64
N LYS A 477 -17.83 -26.23 28.56
CA LYS A 477 -18.12 -27.67 28.48
C LYS A 477 -16.88 -28.52 28.80
N TYR A 478 -15.72 -28.13 28.27
CA TYR A 478 -14.47 -28.86 28.45
C TYR A 478 -13.71 -28.45 29.70
N LYS A 479 -13.93 -27.23 30.24
CA LYS A 479 -13.35 -26.82 31.53
C LYS A 479 -13.71 -27.79 32.65
N LYS A 480 -14.99 -28.17 32.75
CA LYS A 480 -15.47 -29.13 33.77
C LYS A 480 -14.80 -30.51 33.62
N LEU A 481 -14.61 -30.95 32.37
CA LEU A 481 -13.94 -32.22 32.07
C LEU A 481 -12.48 -32.21 32.53
N TRP A 482 -11.74 -31.14 32.22
CA TRP A 482 -10.34 -30.98 32.61
C TRP A 482 -10.16 -30.90 34.13
N VAL A 483 -11.00 -30.14 34.83
CA VAL A 483 -10.96 -30.05 36.30
C VAL A 483 -11.17 -31.43 36.93
N ASN A 484 -12.16 -32.18 36.45
CA ASN A 484 -12.42 -33.54 36.96
C ASN A 484 -11.25 -34.48 36.64
N TYR A 485 -10.70 -34.44 35.42
CA TYR A 485 -9.57 -35.26 35.02
C TYR A 485 -8.32 -35.00 35.88
N ILE A 486 -7.96 -33.73 36.11
CA ILE A 486 -6.81 -33.34 36.94
C ILE A 486 -7.00 -33.84 38.38
N ARG A 487 -8.20 -33.70 38.95
CA ARG A 487 -8.51 -34.19 40.31
C ARG A 487 -8.46 -35.71 40.43
N THR A 488 -9.02 -36.43 39.46
CA THR A 488 -9.00 -37.89 39.45
C THR A 488 -7.57 -38.43 39.29
N ARG A 489 -6.78 -37.81 38.39
CA ARG A 489 -5.41 -38.22 38.12
C ARG A 489 -4.48 -38.09 39.33
N MET A 490 -4.73 -37.11 40.21
CA MET A 490 -4.00 -36.90 41.46
C MET A 490 -3.95 -38.14 42.38
N ILE A 491 -4.99 -38.98 42.37
CA ILE A 491 -5.08 -40.15 43.25
C ILE A 491 -5.11 -41.49 42.49
N SER A 492 -5.29 -41.47 41.16
CA SER A 492 -5.49 -42.67 40.35
C SER A 492 -4.31 -43.64 40.42
N SER A 493 -3.07 -43.13 40.39
CA SER A 493 -1.86 -43.98 40.44
C SER A 493 -1.76 -44.77 41.75
N GLU A 494 -1.92 -44.09 42.89
CA GLU A 494 -1.89 -44.71 44.22
C GLU A 494 -3.03 -45.72 44.41
N VAL A 495 -4.23 -45.39 43.92
CA VAL A 495 -5.38 -46.28 43.94
C VAL A 495 -5.11 -47.55 43.11
N ASN A 496 -4.51 -47.43 41.93
CA ASN A 496 -4.19 -48.58 41.07
C ASN A 496 -3.10 -49.48 41.69
N GLN A 497 -2.14 -48.89 42.40
CA GLN A 497 -1.14 -49.63 43.17
C GLN A 497 -1.81 -50.44 44.29
N LEU A 498 -2.68 -49.80 45.08
CA LEU A 498 -3.44 -50.45 46.14
C LEU A 498 -4.35 -51.59 45.61
N VAL A 499 -4.98 -51.38 44.47
CA VAL A 499 -5.80 -52.39 43.77
C VAL A 499 -4.97 -53.62 43.41
N SER A 500 -3.73 -53.41 42.94
CA SER A 500 -2.81 -54.50 42.59
C SER A 500 -2.41 -55.32 43.82
N ASP A 501 -2.17 -54.65 44.95
CA ASP A 501 -1.86 -55.32 46.22
C ASP A 501 -3.05 -56.10 46.76
N ILE A 502 -4.27 -55.56 46.66
CA ILE A 502 -5.51 -56.25 47.04
C ILE A 502 -5.77 -57.48 46.17
N ARG A 503 -5.54 -57.40 44.84
CA ARG A 503 -5.62 -58.57 43.95
C ARG A 503 -4.72 -59.69 44.41
N ARG A 504 -3.47 -59.35 44.74
CA ARG A 504 -2.50 -60.32 45.24
C ARG A 504 -2.93 -60.89 46.59
N LEU A 505 -3.37 -60.05 47.53
CA LEU A 505 -3.84 -60.50 48.84
C LEU A 505 -5.03 -61.46 48.72
N TYR A 506 -6.00 -61.15 47.87
CA TYR A 506 -7.18 -61.98 47.61
C TYR A 506 -6.83 -63.33 46.97
N GLU A 507 -5.84 -63.35 46.08
CA GLU A 507 -5.35 -64.57 45.46
C GLU A 507 -4.85 -65.58 46.52
N TYR A 508 -3.99 -65.13 47.44
CA TYR A 508 -3.34 -66.02 48.41
C TYR A 508 -4.18 -66.25 49.69
N PHE A 509 -4.93 -65.25 50.15
CA PHE A 509 -5.58 -65.26 51.47
C PHE A 509 -7.07 -64.93 51.40
N THR A 510 -7.77 -65.03 52.53
CA THR A 510 -9.16 -64.57 52.65
C THR A 510 -9.14 -63.10 53.05
N VAL A 511 -9.76 -62.24 52.22
CA VAL A 511 -9.83 -60.80 52.47
C VAL A 511 -11.20 -60.44 53.06
N PRO A 512 -11.27 -59.65 54.14
CA PRO A 512 -12.54 -59.20 54.70
C PRO A 512 -13.35 -58.37 53.69
N ASN A 513 -14.67 -58.60 53.62
CA ASN A 513 -15.58 -57.86 52.73
C ASN A 513 -15.58 -56.35 53.01
N GLN A 514 -15.30 -55.93 54.24
CA GLN A 514 -15.19 -54.52 54.61
C GLN A 514 -14.03 -53.83 53.89
N LEU A 515 -12.84 -54.46 53.89
CA LEU A 515 -11.65 -53.92 53.22
C LEU A 515 -11.87 -53.82 51.70
N LEU A 516 -12.54 -54.81 51.10
CA LEU A 516 -12.91 -54.75 49.67
C LEU A 516 -13.86 -53.59 49.36
N LYS A 517 -14.79 -53.27 50.27
CA LYS A 517 -15.71 -52.15 50.09
C LYS A 517 -15.00 -50.80 50.19
N GLU A 518 -14.09 -50.66 51.14
CA GLU A 518 -13.25 -49.46 51.31
C GLU A 518 -12.35 -49.23 50.09
N VAL A 519 -11.74 -50.28 49.55
CA VAL A 519 -10.91 -50.19 48.34
C VAL A 519 -11.77 -49.83 47.11
N LYS A 520 -12.99 -50.37 46.97
CA LYS A 520 -13.90 -50.00 45.87
C LYS A 520 -14.38 -48.54 45.92
N ASP A 521 -14.53 -47.97 47.12
CA ASP A 521 -14.82 -46.53 47.26
C ASP A 521 -13.65 -45.68 46.76
N LEU A 522 -12.42 -46.06 47.14
CA LEU A 522 -11.20 -45.42 46.63
C LEU A 522 -11.02 -45.60 45.12
N MET A 523 -11.38 -46.76 44.56
CA MET A 523 -11.39 -47.00 43.11
C MET A 523 -12.32 -46.04 42.38
N SER A 524 -13.55 -45.85 42.90
CA SER A 524 -14.54 -44.95 42.32
C SER A 524 -14.05 -43.49 42.32
N ARG A 525 -13.33 -43.09 43.37
CA ARG A 525 -12.68 -41.77 43.46
C ARG A 525 -11.45 -41.66 42.55
N GLY A 526 -10.70 -42.75 42.39
CA GLY A 526 -9.50 -42.89 41.54
C GLY A 526 -9.77 -43.03 40.05
N GLY A 527 -11.02 -42.91 39.62
CA GLY A 527 -11.40 -42.84 38.20
C GLY A 527 -12.00 -44.12 37.62
N TRP A 528 -12.21 -45.15 38.44
CA TRP A 528 -12.87 -46.37 38.01
C TRP A 528 -14.38 -46.12 37.84
N THR A 529 -14.90 -46.56 36.72
CA THR A 529 -16.30 -46.43 36.37
C THR A 529 -17.16 -47.52 37.02
N SER A 530 -18.47 -47.28 37.09
CA SER A 530 -19.43 -48.29 37.55
C SER A 530 -19.44 -49.57 36.69
N ALA A 531 -18.96 -49.50 35.45
CA ALA A 531 -18.80 -50.66 34.57
C ALA A 531 -17.53 -51.48 34.87
N GLU A 532 -16.48 -50.88 35.43
CA GLU A 532 -15.20 -51.54 35.71
C GLU A 532 -15.21 -52.26 37.07
N LEU A 533 -15.99 -51.78 38.05
CA LEU A 533 -16.09 -52.41 39.37
C LEU A 533 -16.59 -53.88 39.33
N PRO A 534 -17.62 -54.25 38.54
CA PRO A 534 -18.02 -55.65 38.40
C PRO A 534 -16.97 -56.54 37.71
N ILE A 535 -16.20 -55.97 36.78
CA ILE A 535 -15.12 -56.69 36.09
C ILE A 535 -13.99 -57.01 37.09
N PHE A 536 -13.68 -56.06 37.98
CA PHE A 536 -12.73 -56.26 39.06
C PHE A 536 -13.14 -57.41 39.99
N ASP A 537 -14.42 -57.49 40.38
CA ASP A 537 -14.92 -58.60 41.20
C ASP A 537 -14.73 -59.95 40.50
N LYS A 538 -15.00 -60.01 39.20
CA LYS A 538 -14.82 -61.24 38.44
C LYS A 538 -13.35 -61.65 38.31
N ASP A 539 -12.44 -60.69 38.17
CA ASP A 539 -10.99 -60.93 38.15
C ASP A 539 -10.52 -61.55 39.47
N LEU A 540 -11.01 -61.07 40.62
CA LEU A 540 -10.69 -61.64 41.93
C LEU A 540 -11.14 -63.11 42.06
N GLU A 541 -12.38 -63.42 41.64
CA GLU A 541 -12.91 -64.79 41.65
C GLU A 541 -12.07 -65.74 40.80
N VAL A 542 -11.75 -65.34 39.56
CA VAL A 542 -10.99 -66.18 38.62
C VAL A 542 -9.57 -66.45 39.13
N ARG A 543 -8.91 -65.43 39.70
CA ARG A 543 -7.58 -65.60 40.32
C ARG A 543 -7.61 -66.61 41.47
N LYS A 544 -8.63 -66.54 42.33
CA LYS A 544 -8.79 -67.49 43.44
C LYS A 544 -9.00 -68.91 42.94
N LEU A 545 -9.90 -69.09 41.97
CA LEU A 545 -10.19 -70.39 41.36
C LEU A 545 -8.95 -71.00 40.71
N TYR A 546 -8.22 -70.22 39.90
CA TYR A 546 -6.99 -70.67 39.26
C TYR A 546 -5.95 -71.15 40.28
N ARG A 547 -5.78 -70.39 41.38
CA ARG A 547 -4.81 -70.74 42.42
C ARG A 547 -5.22 -72.00 43.20
N ILE A 548 -6.51 -72.14 43.54
CA ILE A 548 -7.05 -73.36 44.18
C ILE A 548 -6.79 -74.58 43.30
N MET A 549 -7.12 -74.50 42.00
CA MET A 549 -6.88 -75.59 41.06
C MET A 549 -5.39 -75.93 40.94
N SER A 550 -4.51 -74.93 40.95
CA SER A 550 -3.06 -75.13 40.86
C SER A 550 -2.46 -75.84 42.07
N TYR A 551 -3.05 -75.69 43.27
CA TYR A 551 -2.59 -76.40 44.46
C TYR A 551 -3.14 -77.83 44.55
N LEU A 552 -4.40 -78.05 44.16
CA LEU A 552 -5.06 -79.35 44.32
C LEU A 552 -4.75 -80.33 43.20
N ILE A 553 -4.47 -79.83 41.99
CA ILE A 553 -4.21 -80.67 40.81
C ILE A 553 -2.69 -80.74 40.58
N PRO A 554 -2.03 -81.89 40.83
CA PRO A 554 -0.60 -82.02 40.64
C PRO A 554 -0.21 -81.77 39.18
N THR A 555 1.07 -81.44 38.95
CA THR A 555 1.62 -81.42 37.59
C THR A 555 1.67 -82.85 37.04
N ILE A 556 1.68 -83.03 35.72
CA ILE A 556 1.78 -84.39 35.12
C ILE A 556 3.02 -85.12 35.66
N ARG A 557 4.14 -84.42 35.85
CA ARG A 557 5.36 -84.98 36.42
C ARG A 557 5.24 -85.25 37.93
N GLY A 558 4.49 -84.42 38.66
CA GLY A 558 4.11 -84.69 40.05
C GLY A 558 3.28 -85.97 40.16
N ALA A 559 2.28 -86.13 39.31
CA ALA A 559 1.43 -87.32 39.25
C ALA A 559 2.22 -88.61 38.92
N VAL A 560 3.26 -88.54 38.09
CA VAL A 560 4.19 -89.68 37.87
C VAL A 560 5.00 -90.00 39.13
N GLY A 561 5.33 -89.00 39.94
CA GLY A 561 5.92 -89.18 41.27
C GLY A 561 4.96 -89.88 42.22
N ASP A 562 3.71 -89.41 42.27
CA ASP A 562 2.66 -89.99 43.12
C ASP A 562 2.30 -91.43 42.70
N ALA A 563 2.27 -91.70 41.39
CA ALA A 563 2.05 -93.02 40.79
C ALA A 563 3.05 -94.09 41.27
N TYR A 564 4.21 -93.69 41.76
CA TYR A 564 5.20 -94.61 42.33
C TYR A 564 4.66 -95.33 43.58
N TYR A 565 3.76 -94.69 44.33
CA TYR A 565 3.20 -95.21 45.59
C TYR A 565 1.73 -95.63 45.48
N LEU A 566 1.01 -95.20 44.44
CA LEU A 566 -0.42 -95.46 44.26
C LEU A 566 -0.70 -96.67 43.34
N PRO A 567 -1.83 -97.39 43.55
CA PRO A 567 -2.31 -98.38 42.59
C PRO A 567 -2.87 -97.70 41.33
N ASP A 568 -2.81 -98.39 40.19
CA ASP A 568 -3.45 -97.98 38.93
C ASP A 568 -2.87 -96.69 38.29
N GLU A 569 -1.56 -96.72 38.01
CA GLU A 569 -0.78 -95.58 37.51
C GLU A 569 -1.30 -94.96 36.20
N GLU A 570 -1.92 -95.76 35.31
CA GLU A 570 -2.44 -95.24 34.05
C GLU A 570 -3.67 -94.36 34.25
N LYS A 571 -4.55 -94.76 35.18
CA LYS A 571 -5.77 -94.02 35.50
C LYS A 571 -5.47 -92.69 36.18
N LEU A 572 -4.50 -92.67 37.10
CA LEU A 572 -4.04 -91.43 37.75
C LEU A 572 -3.56 -90.39 36.72
N ILE A 573 -2.76 -90.82 35.73
CA ILE A 573 -2.28 -89.93 34.68
C ILE A 573 -3.43 -89.43 33.81
N GLU A 574 -4.42 -90.26 33.47
CA GLU A 574 -5.60 -89.85 32.72
C GLU A 574 -6.46 -88.82 33.46
N GLU A 575 -6.70 -89.02 34.77
CA GLU A 575 -7.49 -88.11 35.58
C GLU A 575 -6.82 -86.73 35.70
N VAL A 576 -5.49 -86.69 35.88
CA VAL A 576 -4.73 -85.42 35.94
C VAL A 576 -4.71 -84.71 34.59
N VAL A 577 -4.58 -85.44 33.48
CA VAL A 577 -4.66 -84.89 32.11
C VAL A 577 -6.03 -84.28 31.85
N LYS A 578 -7.11 -84.97 32.25
CA LYS A 578 -8.49 -84.49 32.12
C LYS A 578 -8.74 -83.26 32.99
N ALA A 579 -8.29 -83.27 34.25
CA ALA A 579 -8.43 -82.14 35.18
C ALA A 579 -7.69 -80.88 34.69
N ARG A 580 -6.59 -81.05 33.94
CA ARG A 580 -5.84 -79.95 33.31
C ARG A 580 -6.40 -79.53 31.93
N GLY A 581 -7.49 -80.13 31.46
CA GLY A 581 -8.12 -79.79 30.20
C GLY A 581 -7.28 -80.13 28.97
N ILE A 582 -6.37 -81.11 29.07
CA ILE A 582 -5.49 -81.50 27.96
C ILE A 582 -6.25 -82.48 27.05
N ASP A 583 -6.28 -82.18 25.75
CA ASP A 583 -6.89 -83.03 24.73
C ASP A 583 -6.13 -84.37 24.58
N THR A 584 -6.84 -85.46 24.89
CA THR A 584 -6.30 -86.81 24.92
C THR A 584 -6.02 -87.38 23.52
N GLN A 585 -6.72 -86.91 22.48
CA GLN A 585 -6.48 -87.37 21.11
C GLN A 585 -5.25 -86.68 20.51
N LYS A 586 -5.15 -85.36 20.69
CA LYS A 586 -4.05 -84.56 20.14
C LYS A 586 -2.70 -84.94 20.74
N TYR A 587 -2.64 -85.20 22.05
CA TYR A 587 -1.39 -85.46 22.77
C TYR A 587 -1.21 -86.92 23.21
N LYS A 588 -1.86 -87.85 22.50
CA LYS A 588 -1.82 -89.29 22.81
C LYS A 588 -0.40 -89.83 23.00
N LYS A 589 0.53 -89.45 22.11
CA LYS A 589 1.95 -89.88 22.19
C LYS A 589 2.62 -89.47 23.51
N GLN A 590 2.37 -88.25 23.98
CA GLN A 590 2.95 -87.72 25.22
C GLN A 590 2.29 -88.36 26.45
N ILE A 591 0.97 -88.61 26.40
CA ILE A 591 0.24 -89.28 27.48
C ILE A 591 0.73 -90.72 27.62
N ASP A 592 0.83 -91.46 26.52
CA ASP A 592 1.34 -92.84 26.50
C ASP A 592 2.78 -92.90 27.01
N TYR A 593 3.62 -91.91 26.67
CA TYR A 593 4.96 -91.79 27.22
C TYR A 593 4.94 -91.71 28.77
N TYR A 594 4.11 -90.86 29.35
CA TYR A 594 4.04 -90.71 30.81
C TYR A 594 3.43 -91.93 31.51
N LYS A 595 2.45 -92.59 30.88
CA LYS A 595 1.92 -93.88 31.37
C LYS A 595 3.01 -94.94 31.44
N ARG A 596 3.79 -95.11 30.35
CA ARG A 596 4.93 -96.05 30.33
C ARG A 596 5.98 -95.67 31.37
N LEU A 597 6.27 -94.38 31.52
CA LEU A 597 7.25 -93.91 32.50
C LEU A 597 6.83 -94.23 33.94
N ALA A 598 5.55 -94.01 34.27
CA ALA A 598 5.00 -94.34 35.59
C ALA A 598 5.11 -95.85 35.86
N LYS A 599 4.71 -96.69 34.89
CA LYS A 599 4.80 -98.15 34.98
C LYS A 599 6.23 -98.64 35.13
N ASN A 600 7.15 -98.16 34.28
CA ASN A 600 8.55 -98.58 34.31
C ASN A 600 9.25 -98.17 35.60
N ARG A 601 8.97 -96.97 36.14
CA ARG A 601 9.51 -96.55 37.44
C ARG A 601 9.09 -97.48 38.56
N LYS A 602 7.84 -97.93 38.55
CA LYS A 602 7.29 -98.86 39.55
C LYS A 602 7.96 -100.25 39.45
N ILE A 603 8.13 -100.76 38.23
CA ILE A 603 8.76 -102.07 37.97
C ILE A 603 10.26 -102.05 38.30
N TYR A 604 10.99 -100.99 37.93
CA TYR A 604 12.44 -100.89 38.09
C TYR A 604 12.91 -101.14 39.53
N ARG A 605 12.11 -100.77 40.54
CA ARG A 605 12.40 -101.06 41.96
C ARG A 605 12.57 -102.57 42.22
N ARG A 606 11.69 -103.40 41.67
CA ARG A 606 11.77 -104.86 41.84
C ARG A 606 12.80 -105.47 40.91
N LEU A 607 12.93 -104.91 39.70
CA LEU A 607 13.94 -105.31 38.71
C LEU A 607 15.37 -105.15 39.25
N SER A 608 15.69 -104.00 39.85
CA SER A 608 17.02 -103.72 40.42
C SER A 608 17.36 -104.68 41.57
N SER A 609 16.37 -105.01 42.42
CA SER A 609 16.51 -106.04 43.45
C SER A 609 16.77 -107.41 42.83
N PHE A 610 16.01 -107.79 41.81
CA PHE A 610 16.14 -109.08 41.13
C PHE A 610 17.50 -109.25 40.44
N ILE A 611 17.98 -108.21 39.72
CA ILE A 611 19.31 -108.20 39.11
C ILE A 611 20.39 -108.39 40.17
N THR A 612 20.25 -107.73 41.33
CA THR A 612 21.23 -107.85 42.42
C THR A 612 21.31 -109.29 42.93
N GLU A 613 20.17 -109.97 43.07
CA GLU A 613 20.15 -111.40 43.44
C GLU A 613 20.81 -112.26 42.36
N LEU A 614 20.51 -112.06 41.08
CA LEU A 614 21.16 -112.79 39.99
C LEU A 614 22.70 -112.62 39.99
N ILE A 615 23.19 -111.40 40.21
CA ILE A 615 24.63 -111.13 40.34
C ILE A 615 25.21 -111.88 41.56
N ASN A 616 24.49 -111.92 42.68
CA ASN A 616 24.93 -112.62 43.88
C ASN A 616 24.95 -114.14 43.67
N ASP A 617 23.92 -114.71 43.04
CA ASP A 617 23.82 -116.14 42.71
C ASP A 617 24.95 -116.57 41.77
N TYR A 618 25.32 -115.74 40.80
CA TYR A 618 26.48 -116.01 39.96
C TYR A 618 27.79 -115.93 40.77
N ALA A 619 27.92 -114.92 41.64
CA ALA A 619 29.13 -114.74 42.44
C ALA A 619 29.34 -115.88 43.47
N SER A 620 28.26 -116.46 43.98
CA SER A 620 28.27 -117.62 44.89
C SER A 620 28.36 -118.98 44.17
N ARG A 621 28.46 -118.98 42.83
CA ARG A 621 28.50 -120.17 41.96
C ARG A 621 27.21 -121.01 41.98
N VAL A 622 26.07 -120.41 42.32
CA VAL A 622 24.75 -121.06 42.20
C VAL A 622 24.35 -121.19 40.73
N ILE A 623 24.64 -120.17 39.92
CA ILE A 623 24.40 -120.16 38.48
C ILE A 623 25.69 -119.96 37.68
N GLU A 624 25.74 -120.54 36.49
CA GLU A 624 26.86 -120.36 35.56
C GLU A 624 26.68 -119.12 34.66
N MET A 625 27.76 -118.65 34.04
CA MET A 625 27.77 -117.40 33.27
C MET A 625 26.72 -117.38 32.14
N ASN A 626 26.53 -118.52 31.46
CA ASN A 626 25.56 -118.63 30.38
C ASN A 626 24.12 -118.47 30.87
N GLU A 627 23.84 -118.93 32.09
CA GLU A 627 22.52 -118.85 32.71
C GLU A 627 22.24 -117.43 33.21
N LEU A 628 23.22 -116.78 33.85
CA LEU A 628 23.14 -115.35 34.20
C LEU A 628 22.83 -114.50 32.97
N LYS A 629 23.54 -114.73 31.85
CA LYS A 629 23.33 -113.98 30.62
C LYS A 629 21.92 -114.18 30.06
N LYS A 630 21.39 -115.40 30.09
CA LYS A 630 20.03 -115.72 29.63
C LYS A 630 18.95 -115.03 30.48
N GLU A 631 19.07 -115.07 31.80
CA GLU A 631 18.13 -114.40 32.70
C GLU A 631 18.16 -112.87 32.52
N LEU A 632 19.36 -112.28 32.37
CA LEU A 632 19.49 -110.84 32.10
C LEU A 632 18.93 -110.46 30.71
N GLU A 633 19.09 -111.30 29.69
CA GLU A 633 18.46 -111.09 28.39
C GLU A 633 16.92 -111.18 28.47
N GLY A 634 16.39 -112.00 29.38
CA GLY A 634 14.97 -112.07 29.69
C GLY A 634 14.38 -110.76 30.25
N LEU A 635 15.22 -109.85 30.76
CA LEU A 635 14.78 -108.58 31.34
C LEU A 635 14.69 -107.43 30.32
N LYS A 636 15.07 -107.64 29.06
CA LYS A 636 14.96 -106.62 27.98
C LYS A 636 13.56 -106.00 27.84
N PRO A 637 12.43 -106.75 27.96
CA PRO A 637 11.09 -106.16 27.87
C PRO A 637 10.79 -105.07 28.91
N TYR A 638 11.52 -105.05 30.03
CA TYR A 638 11.36 -104.06 31.10
C TYR A 638 12.28 -102.84 30.95
N GLY A 639 13.01 -102.75 29.84
CA GLY A 639 13.80 -101.57 29.46
C GLY A 639 15.31 -101.68 29.70
N ILE A 640 15.83 -102.87 30.05
CA ILE A 640 17.29 -103.10 30.11
C ILE A 640 17.83 -103.26 28.69
N ILE A 641 18.88 -102.51 28.35
CA ILE A 641 19.55 -102.57 27.05
C ILE A 641 20.81 -103.46 27.08
N ASP A 642 21.27 -103.91 25.92
CA ASP A 642 22.38 -104.85 25.79
C ASP A 642 23.68 -104.35 26.46
N GLU A 643 23.92 -103.04 26.39
CA GLU A 643 25.07 -102.39 27.04
C GLU A 643 24.99 -102.48 28.57
N GLU A 644 23.79 -102.32 29.15
CA GLU A 644 23.58 -102.49 30.60
C GLU A 644 23.78 -103.95 31.03
N ILE A 645 23.29 -104.91 30.24
CA ILE A 645 23.51 -106.35 30.51
C ILE A 645 25.02 -106.65 30.57
N ASN A 646 25.79 -106.13 29.61
CA ASN A 646 27.24 -106.33 29.57
C ASN A 646 27.95 -105.72 30.81
N ILE A 647 27.49 -104.56 31.28
CA ILE A 647 28.01 -103.92 32.50
C ILE A 647 27.65 -104.77 33.73
N ILE A 648 26.41 -105.24 33.82
CA ILE A 648 25.93 -106.11 34.91
C ILE A 648 26.78 -107.40 34.97
N ILE A 649 27.04 -108.02 33.83
CA ILE A 649 27.90 -109.22 33.74
C ILE A 649 29.30 -108.91 34.28
N LYS A 650 29.93 -107.80 33.88
CA LYS A 650 31.24 -107.39 34.43
C LYS A 650 31.18 -107.18 35.93
N ILE A 651 30.12 -106.56 36.45
CA ILE A 651 29.91 -106.39 37.90
C ILE A 651 29.83 -107.76 38.59
N ALA A 652 29.11 -108.71 37.99
CA ALA A 652 28.99 -110.08 38.49
C ALA A 652 30.34 -110.81 38.49
N GLU A 653 31.15 -110.69 37.45
CA GLU A 653 32.52 -111.23 37.40
C GLU A 653 33.42 -110.64 38.49
N TYR A 654 33.41 -109.32 38.68
CA TYR A 654 34.18 -108.68 39.74
C TYR A 654 33.66 -109.05 41.13
N ARG A 655 32.34 -109.27 41.29
CA ARG A 655 31.76 -109.75 42.55
C ARG A 655 32.14 -111.21 42.80
N ARG A 656 32.15 -112.09 41.78
CA ARG A 656 32.65 -113.47 41.86
C ARG A 656 34.12 -113.50 42.30
N ARG A 657 34.99 -112.70 41.67
CA ARG A 657 36.40 -112.55 42.10
C ARG A 657 36.54 -112.13 43.57
N ARG A 658 35.67 -111.24 44.06
CA ARG A 658 35.66 -110.86 45.48
C ARG A 658 35.17 -112.00 46.37
N TYR A 659 34.13 -112.71 45.97
CA TYR A 659 33.62 -113.88 46.69
C TYR A 659 34.67 -115.00 46.75
N ASP A 660 35.34 -115.32 45.65
CA ASP A 660 36.43 -116.31 45.63
C ASP A 660 37.57 -115.91 46.58
N LYS A 661 37.89 -114.61 46.67
CA LYS A 661 38.92 -114.10 47.61
C LYS A 661 38.49 -114.14 49.08
N ILE A 662 37.20 -113.95 49.37
CA ILE A 662 36.65 -113.91 50.74
C ILE A 662 36.34 -115.32 51.25
N TYR A 663 35.77 -116.20 50.42
CA TYR A 663 35.27 -117.52 50.79
C TYR A 663 36.18 -118.69 50.36
N GLY A 664 37.32 -118.40 49.73
CA GLY A 664 38.50 -119.26 49.71
C GLY A 664 38.28 -120.70 49.25
N GLN A 665 37.93 -120.90 47.98
CA GLN A 665 38.21 -122.15 47.26
C GLN A 665 38.82 -121.81 45.90
N GLY A 666 40.12 -122.07 45.81
CA GLY A 666 41.00 -121.66 44.73
C GLY A 666 40.94 -122.55 43.49
N GLY A 667 41.54 -122.01 42.43
CA GLY A 667 41.64 -122.54 41.08
C GLY A 667 41.42 -121.41 40.09
#